data_AF-A0A8H8CA08-F1
#
_entry.id   AF-A0A8H8CA08-F1
#
_cell.length_a   1.000
_cell.length_b   1.000
_cell.length_c   1.000
_cell.angle_alpha   90.00
_cell.angle_beta   90.00
_cell.angle_gamma   90.00
#
_symmetry.space_group_name_H-M   'P 1'
#
loop_
_entity.id
_entity.type
_entity.pdbx_description
1 polymer ?
#
loop_
_entity_poly.entity_id
_entity_poly.type
_entity_poly.pdbx_seq_one_letter_code
_entity_poly.pdbx_strand_id
1 'polypeptide(L)'
;MSPSRDSVTATAPPVLPSKSNSSPSCCTTDIDSQSLTYEEALRTENPSLQVTADHKIKLVSAPRLKPGVGEILLHIKVTGICGSDIHFWKTGAIGSLTVDGDCILGHEAAGIVLEVGEGVSNFSKGDRVAVEPGVPCGTCFLCMKGRYNLCDDVKFSGVYPHHGSLQRFKVHPAKWIHKIPDTMTLSQGALLEPLSVVIHGISRSHLSLGRGVVVCGAGPIGLIALAAARASGAYPIVITDLEPSRLAFAKEFVPCCQTYQVRQDIDAQENAKAIRSLFGNTEYEAPETILECTGVESSVVTAAYIVRKGGDLMVIGVGKSIMNNLPFMHISLAEINLKFINRYADTWPAGICALSGGVLNLDKLVTHTFPLERAIDAMKLCSDSTGSGPRPNFNGGHPGGAMGMPAIGAALWKYAMHGSYDGRYMHYGIREHAMASIANGIAAYNRGSFIPVISSFFMFYLYAAPGVRMGGLQELQIIHIATHDSIGTGEDGPTHQPVELAALYRAMPNLLYIRPCDSEETAGAFIVALKATKNSTIISTSRQNLRQWTESRRHAVKFGACVFRESDNAQVTIIGVGAEMCFAVEAADQLAEAGVVVRIVSFPCQQLFEQQSWDYRRKVLRRGKIPAVVIEAYAANGWERYADASISMTSFGKSLPGKDAYQYFGFDGGMIARKVEN
;
A
#
# COMPACT_ATOMS: atom_id res chain seq x y z
N MET A 1 -18.12 -51.82 -33.60
CA MET A 1 -19.32 -52.03 -32.77
C MET A 1 -19.34 -50.94 -31.70
N SER A 2 -20.12 -49.91 -31.95
CA SER A 2 -20.59 -48.85 -31.03
C SER A 2 -21.56 -49.47 -30.00
N PRO A 3 -21.76 -48.86 -28.82
CA PRO A 3 -22.73 -47.75 -28.63
C PRO A 3 -22.29 -46.76 -27.51
N SER A 4 -22.94 -45.64 -27.17
CA SER A 4 -23.95 -44.75 -27.76
C SER A 4 -23.86 -43.44 -26.96
N ARG A 5 -24.06 -42.30 -27.63
CA ARG A 5 -24.25 -40.99 -27.01
C ARG A 5 -25.72 -40.85 -26.63
N ASP A 6 -26.02 -40.48 -25.38
CA ASP A 6 -27.33 -39.98 -25.00
C ASP A 6 -27.25 -38.51 -24.57
N SER A 7 -28.00 -37.71 -25.30
CA SER A 7 -28.35 -36.32 -25.06
C SER A 7 -29.39 -36.21 -23.96
N VAL A 8 -29.15 -35.36 -22.96
CA VAL A 8 -30.21 -34.87 -22.06
C VAL A 8 -30.31 -33.35 -22.20
N THR A 9 -31.38 -32.94 -22.85
CA THR A 9 -31.89 -31.57 -22.98
C THR A 9 -32.28 -31.02 -21.60
N ALA A 10 -31.70 -29.89 -21.20
CA ALA A 10 -32.12 -29.15 -20.01
C ALA A 10 -33.40 -28.36 -20.30
N THR A 11 -34.52 -28.80 -19.72
CA THR A 11 -35.79 -28.06 -19.67
C THR A 11 -35.71 -26.94 -18.63
N ALA A 12 -36.06 -25.72 -19.02
CA ALA A 12 -36.18 -24.57 -18.12
C ALA A 12 -37.29 -24.77 -17.07
N PRO A 13 -37.13 -24.24 -15.83
CA PRO A 13 -38.15 -24.35 -14.80
C PRO A 13 -39.35 -23.41 -15.07
N PRO A 14 -40.56 -23.76 -14.61
CA PRO A 14 -41.78 -23.04 -14.93
C PRO A 14 -41.89 -21.69 -14.19
N VAL A 15 -42.34 -20.67 -14.92
CA VAL A 15 -42.71 -19.35 -14.41
C VAL A 15 -43.96 -19.48 -13.53
N LEU A 16 -43.85 -19.09 -12.26
CA LEU A 16 -44.99 -18.98 -11.34
C LEU A 16 -45.71 -17.63 -11.51
N PRO A 17 -47.05 -17.58 -11.43
CA PRO A 17 -47.84 -16.38 -11.70
C PRO A 17 -47.75 -15.36 -10.56
N SER A 18 -47.55 -14.09 -10.92
CA SER A 18 -47.51 -12.96 -10.00
C SER A 18 -48.86 -12.75 -9.30
N LYS A 19 -48.91 -12.94 -7.98
CA LYS A 19 -50.02 -12.47 -7.15
C LYS A 19 -49.80 -11.01 -6.78
N SER A 20 -50.75 -10.17 -7.18
CA SER A 20 -50.89 -8.77 -6.78
C SER A 20 -51.18 -8.70 -5.28
N ASN A 21 -50.25 -8.14 -4.50
CA ASN A 21 -50.50 -7.66 -3.15
C ASN A 21 -50.27 -6.15 -3.12
N SER A 22 -51.37 -5.42 -3.01
CA SER A 22 -51.44 -3.99 -2.76
C SER A 22 -50.87 -3.66 -1.38
N SER A 23 -49.70 -3.00 -1.34
CA SER A 23 -49.15 -2.32 -0.18
C SER A 23 -49.43 -0.80 -0.28
N PRO A 24 -49.54 -0.08 0.84
CA PRO A 24 -50.07 1.28 0.87
C PRO A 24 -49.08 2.24 0.22
N SER A 25 -49.60 3.14 -0.63
CA SER A 25 -48.84 4.13 -1.39
C SER A 25 -47.97 4.99 -0.47
N CYS A 26 -46.67 4.69 -0.43
CA CYS A 26 -45.66 5.65 -0.03
C CYS A 26 -45.72 6.78 -1.06
N CYS A 27 -46.01 7.99 -0.63
CA CYS A 27 -46.13 9.17 -1.48
C CYS A 27 -44.80 9.44 -2.21
N THR A 28 -44.58 8.78 -3.35
CA THR A 28 -43.71 9.26 -4.41
C THR A 28 -44.39 10.47 -5.02
N THR A 29 -44.24 11.61 -4.37
CA THR A 29 -44.33 12.86 -5.13
C THR A 29 -43.08 12.90 -5.98
N ASP A 30 -43.25 12.50 -7.25
CA ASP A 30 -42.35 12.91 -8.31
C ASP A 30 -42.14 14.42 -8.14
N ILE A 31 -40.91 14.81 -7.76
CA ILE A 31 -40.50 16.20 -7.86
C ILE A 31 -40.41 16.45 -9.36
N ASP A 32 -41.52 16.96 -9.89
CA ASP A 32 -41.71 17.32 -11.28
C ASP A 32 -40.49 18.10 -11.78
N SER A 33 -39.83 17.52 -12.78
CA SER A 33 -38.58 17.99 -13.33
C SER A 33 -38.82 19.21 -14.21
N GLN A 34 -38.84 20.40 -13.61
CA GLN A 34 -38.51 21.60 -14.39
C GLN A 34 -36.99 21.66 -14.54
N SER A 35 -36.49 21.26 -15.70
CA SER A 35 -35.08 21.40 -16.07
C SER A 35 -34.75 22.89 -16.20
N LEU A 36 -34.20 23.50 -15.16
CA LEU A 36 -33.68 24.87 -15.23
C LEU A 36 -32.61 24.97 -16.32
N THR A 37 -32.73 25.95 -17.20
CA THR A 37 -31.65 26.37 -18.10
C THR A 37 -30.51 27.02 -17.31
N TYR A 38 -29.33 27.14 -17.92
CA TYR A 38 -28.16 27.77 -17.28
C TYR A 38 -28.44 29.23 -16.90
N GLU A 39 -29.10 29.97 -17.79
CA GLU A 39 -29.52 31.35 -17.57
C GLU A 39 -30.54 31.48 -16.43
N GLU A 40 -31.42 30.50 -16.26
CA GLU A 40 -32.37 30.46 -15.13
C GLU A 40 -31.68 30.09 -13.82
N ALA A 41 -30.75 29.13 -13.83
CA ALA A 41 -29.94 28.78 -12.68
C ALA A 41 -29.13 29.97 -12.14
N LEU A 42 -28.56 30.79 -13.04
CA LEU A 42 -27.85 32.02 -12.69
C LEU A 42 -28.76 33.12 -12.10
N ARG A 43 -30.07 33.09 -12.38
CA ARG A 43 -31.05 34.06 -11.85
C ARG A 43 -31.64 33.62 -10.51
N THR A 44 -31.77 32.32 -10.26
CA THR A 44 -32.22 31.76 -8.97
C THR A 44 -31.16 31.83 -7.88
N GLU A 45 -31.56 32.23 -6.66
CA GLU A 45 -30.68 32.22 -5.47
C GLU A 45 -29.99 30.86 -5.27
N ASN A 46 -28.80 30.89 -4.65
CA ASN A 46 -28.05 29.69 -4.27
C ASN A 46 -28.12 29.48 -2.75
N PRO A 47 -29.29 29.10 -2.19
CA PRO A 47 -29.40 28.87 -0.75
C PRO A 47 -28.38 27.82 -0.31
N SER A 48 -27.81 28.01 0.88
CA SER A 48 -26.80 27.13 1.45
C SER A 48 -26.93 27.04 2.97
N LEU A 49 -26.58 25.89 3.54
CA LEU A 49 -26.47 25.71 4.98
C LEU A 49 -25.00 25.86 5.40
N GLN A 50 -24.73 26.85 6.24
CA GLN A 50 -23.38 27.12 6.75
C GLN A 50 -23.31 26.86 8.25
N VAL A 51 -22.18 26.31 8.69
CA VAL A 51 -21.71 26.39 10.07
C VAL A 51 -20.85 27.64 10.23
N THR A 52 -20.93 28.30 11.38
CA THR A 52 -20.16 29.50 11.74
C THR A 52 -19.04 29.16 12.73
N ALA A 53 -18.05 30.05 12.87
CA ALA A 53 -16.98 29.89 13.85
C ALA A 53 -17.47 29.81 15.31
N ASP A 54 -18.66 30.36 15.62
CA ASP A 54 -19.32 30.23 16.93
C ASP A 54 -20.26 29.01 17.01
N HIS A 55 -20.09 28.04 16.11
CA HIS A 55 -20.75 26.73 16.11
C HIS A 55 -22.28 26.82 16.01
N LYS A 56 -22.77 27.80 15.26
CA LYS A 56 -24.19 27.90 14.87
C LYS A 56 -24.35 27.47 13.42
N ILE A 57 -25.58 27.11 13.06
CA ILE A 57 -25.96 26.89 11.65
C ILE A 57 -26.91 27.97 11.18
N LYS A 58 -26.72 28.43 9.94
CA LYS A 58 -27.55 29.44 9.29
C LYS A 58 -27.81 29.08 7.83
N LEU A 59 -29.01 29.40 7.36
CA LEU A 59 -29.34 29.37 5.93
C LEU A 59 -29.04 30.75 5.33
N VAL A 60 -28.13 30.79 4.38
CA VAL A 60 -27.71 32.01 3.68
C VAL A 60 -27.46 31.70 2.20
N SER A 61 -27.58 32.70 1.32
CA SER A 61 -27.22 32.48 -0.10
C SER A 61 -25.71 32.41 -0.25
N ALA A 62 -25.22 31.34 -0.87
CA ALA A 62 -23.85 31.22 -1.32
C ALA A 62 -23.62 32.01 -2.62
N PRO A 63 -22.36 32.37 -2.94
CA PRO A 63 -22.02 32.95 -4.24
C PRO A 63 -22.38 32.00 -5.40
N ARG A 64 -22.73 32.57 -6.54
CA ARG A 64 -22.87 31.83 -7.81
C ARG A 64 -21.54 31.92 -8.57
N LEU A 65 -20.80 30.82 -8.57
CA LEU A 65 -19.51 30.73 -9.23
C LEU A 65 -19.69 30.18 -10.64
N LYS A 66 -18.95 30.73 -11.61
CA LYS A 66 -18.77 30.10 -12.92
C LYS A 66 -17.64 29.07 -12.85
N PRO A 67 -17.74 27.93 -13.54
CA PRO A 67 -16.67 26.95 -13.55
C PRO A 67 -15.45 27.51 -14.30
N GLY A 68 -14.27 27.42 -13.68
CA GLY A 68 -12.99 27.74 -14.31
C GLY A 68 -12.46 26.59 -15.18
N VAL A 69 -11.20 26.71 -15.62
CA VAL A 69 -10.52 25.67 -16.40
C VAL A 69 -10.51 24.35 -15.62
N GLY A 70 -10.99 23.27 -16.22
CA GLY A 70 -11.04 21.93 -15.61
C GLY A 70 -12.13 21.74 -14.54
N GLU A 71 -13.02 22.70 -14.35
CA GLU A 71 -14.11 22.64 -13.36
C GLU A 71 -15.48 22.45 -14.03
N ILE A 72 -16.47 22.04 -13.24
CA ILE A 72 -17.87 21.98 -13.69
C ILE A 72 -18.78 22.65 -12.66
N LEU A 73 -19.89 23.20 -13.14
CA LEU A 73 -20.98 23.69 -12.31
C LEU A 73 -22.06 22.63 -12.19
N LEU A 74 -22.41 22.30 -10.95
CA LEU A 74 -23.42 21.30 -10.62
C LEU A 74 -24.66 21.94 -10.04
N HIS A 75 -25.83 21.44 -10.43
CA HIS A 75 -27.05 21.53 -9.65
C HIS A 75 -27.05 20.36 -8.67
N ILE A 76 -26.77 20.62 -7.40
CA ILE A 76 -26.82 19.59 -6.37
C ILE A 76 -28.29 19.21 -6.15
N LYS A 77 -28.58 17.93 -6.32
CA LYS A 77 -29.95 17.40 -6.19
C LYS A 77 -30.15 16.68 -4.87
N VAL A 78 -29.12 16.01 -4.38
CA VAL A 78 -29.15 15.29 -3.11
C VAL A 78 -27.81 15.50 -2.42
N THR A 79 -27.85 15.79 -1.12
CA THR A 79 -26.71 15.74 -0.22
C THR A 79 -27.13 14.99 1.04
N GLY A 80 -26.40 13.92 1.38
CA GLY A 80 -26.51 13.23 2.66
C GLY A 80 -25.95 14.09 3.81
N ILE A 81 -26.49 13.91 5.00
CA ILE A 81 -26.00 14.54 6.24
C ILE A 81 -25.26 13.46 7.04
N CYS A 82 -23.99 13.70 7.30
CA CYS A 82 -23.14 12.79 8.04
C CYS A 82 -23.04 13.21 9.51
N GLY A 83 -22.63 12.28 10.38
CA GLY A 83 -22.29 12.59 11.77
C GLY A 83 -21.18 13.65 11.88
N SER A 84 -20.29 13.74 10.90
CA SER A 84 -19.24 14.76 10.82
C SER A 84 -19.82 16.18 10.64
N ASP A 85 -20.87 16.38 9.84
CA ASP A 85 -21.55 17.67 9.72
C ASP A 85 -22.16 18.09 11.06
N ILE A 86 -22.72 17.14 11.81
CA ILE A 86 -23.22 17.37 13.17
C ILE A 86 -22.08 17.71 14.13
N HIS A 87 -20.94 17.03 14.04
CA HIS A 87 -19.77 17.33 14.86
C HIS A 87 -19.19 18.72 14.59
N PHE A 88 -19.04 19.12 13.33
CA PHE A 88 -18.62 20.48 13.01
C PHE A 88 -19.61 21.52 13.54
N TRP A 89 -20.92 21.25 13.47
CA TRP A 89 -21.92 22.12 14.09
C TRP A 89 -21.85 22.14 15.62
N LYS A 90 -21.75 21.01 16.30
CA LYS A 90 -21.90 20.95 17.77
C LYS A 90 -20.59 21.20 18.52
N THR A 91 -19.48 20.70 18.00
CA THR A 91 -18.17 20.73 18.67
C THR A 91 -17.14 21.59 17.94
N GLY A 92 -17.41 22.04 16.72
CA GLY A 92 -16.53 22.93 15.96
C GLY A 92 -15.27 22.27 15.40
N ALA A 93 -15.01 21.01 15.75
CA ALA A 93 -13.81 20.31 15.32
C ALA A 93 -13.98 18.79 15.29
N ILE A 94 -13.19 18.16 14.42
CA ILE A 94 -12.96 16.70 14.36
C ILE A 94 -11.45 16.50 14.24
N GLY A 95 -10.81 16.04 15.31
CA GLY A 95 -9.35 15.95 15.36
C GLY A 95 -8.70 17.32 15.16
N SER A 96 -7.83 17.44 14.15
CA SER A 96 -7.18 18.70 13.78
C SER A 96 -7.98 19.56 12.79
N LEU A 97 -9.17 19.10 12.35
CA LEU A 97 -10.03 19.85 11.45
C LEU A 97 -10.90 20.78 12.29
N THR A 98 -10.75 22.09 12.14
CA THR A 98 -11.43 23.12 12.92
C THR A 98 -12.29 24.02 12.05
N VAL A 99 -13.42 24.50 12.59
CA VAL A 99 -14.29 25.49 11.95
C VAL A 99 -13.89 26.88 12.44
N ASP A 100 -12.86 27.46 11.83
CA ASP A 100 -12.34 28.78 12.24
C ASP A 100 -13.04 29.94 11.52
N GLY A 101 -14.00 29.64 10.65
CA GLY A 101 -14.79 30.60 9.89
C GLY A 101 -16.05 29.97 9.30
N ASP A 102 -16.84 30.79 8.62
CA ASP A 102 -18.08 30.33 8.00
C ASP A 102 -17.79 29.31 6.90
N CYS A 103 -18.44 28.14 6.97
CA CYS A 103 -18.27 27.07 5.99
C CYS A 103 -19.61 26.43 5.63
N ILE A 104 -19.88 26.26 4.34
CA ILE A 104 -21.02 25.45 3.87
C ILE A 104 -20.75 23.98 4.23
N LEU A 105 -21.72 23.30 4.85
CA LEU A 105 -21.61 21.89 5.24
C LEU A 105 -21.93 20.92 4.06
N GLY A 106 -21.77 19.61 4.28
CA GLY A 106 -22.16 18.57 3.33
C GLY A 106 -21.04 18.10 2.39
N HIS A 107 -20.97 16.79 2.19
CA HIS A 107 -19.94 16.15 1.37
C HIS A 107 -20.42 14.86 0.66
N GLU A 108 -21.61 14.37 0.97
CA GLU A 108 -22.17 13.14 0.39
C GLU A 108 -23.17 13.50 -0.72
N ALA A 109 -22.71 13.84 -1.93
CA ALA A 109 -23.57 14.52 -2.91
C ALA A 109 -23.66 13.91 -4.32
N ALA A 110 -24.82 14.13 -4.94
CA ALA A 110 -25.07 13.87 -6.35
C ALA A 110 -25.93 14.98 -6.99
N GLY A 111 -25.80 15.14 -8.30
CA GLY A 111 -26.43 16.24 -9.01
C GLY A 111 -26.41 16.11 -10.53
N ILE A 112 -26.72 17.22 -11.18
CA ILE A 112 -26.77 17.35 -12.63
C ILE A 112 -25.74 18.39 -13.09
N VAL A 113 -24.99 18.08 -14.14
CA VAL A 113 -24.07 19.03 -14.77
C VAL A 113 -24.86 20.15 -15.46
N LEU A 114 -24.61 21.41 -15.08
CA LEU A 114 -25.23 22.59 -15.70
C LEU A 114 -24.32 23.24 -16.74
N GLU A 115 -23.02 23.31 -16.44
CA GLU A 115 -22.00 23.93 -17.28
C GLU A 115 -20.67 23.22 -17.06
N VAL A 116 -19.85 23.16 -18.11
CA VAL A 116 -18.48 22.65 -18.06
C VAL A 116 -17.52 23.78 -18.39
N GLY A 117 -16.45 23.90 -17.60
CA GLY A 117 -15.40 24.88 -17.84
C GLY A 117 -14.46 24.46 -18.97
N GLU A 118 -13.58 25.36 -19.36
CA GLU A 118 -12.59 25.12 -20.42
C GLU A 118 -11.73 23.88 -20.12
N GLY A 119 -11.45 23.08 -21.15
CA GLY A 119 -10.64 21.86 -21.03
C GLY A 119 -11.39 20.62 -20.53
N VAL A 120 -12.65 20.73 -20.11
CA VAL A 120 -13.50 19.59 -19.75
C VAL A 120 -14.22 19.06 -20.99
N SER A 121 -13.89 17.84 -21.41
CA SER A 121 -14.47 17.20 -22.61
C SER A 121 -15.27 15.94 -22.32
N ASN A 122 -15.09 15.34 -21.14
CA ASN A 122 -15.72 14.10 -20.74
C ASN A 122 -17.13 14.26 -20.12
N PHE A 123 -17.61 15.50 -19.93
CA PHE A 123 -18.94 15.81 -19.40
C PHE A 123 -19.75 16.69 -20.35
N SER A 124 -21.07 16.55 -20.26
CA SER A 124 -22.04 17.36 -21.00
C SER A 124 -23.14 17.84 -20.06
N LYS A 125 -23.75 18.97 -20.39
CA LYS A 125 -24.91 19.48 -19.67
C LYS A 125 -26.02 18.42 -19.63
N GLY A 126 -26.60 18.22 -18.45
CA GLY A 126 -27.63 17.20 -18.22
C GLY A 126 -27.08 15.88 -17.69
N ASP A 127 -25.76 15.65 -17.74
CA ASP A 127 -25.16 14.44 -17.17
C ASP A 127 -25.49 14.32 -15.68
N ARG A 128 -25.91 13.12 -15.27
CA ARG A 128 -26.11 12.74 -13.88
C ARG A 128 -24.79 12.31 -13.29
N VAL A 129 -24.43 12.91 -12.15
CA VAL A 129 -23.11 12.69 -11.56
C VAL A 129 -23.17 12.59 -10.05
N ALA A 130 -22.17 11.91 -9.50
CA ALA A 130 -21.89 11.89 -8.08
C ALA A 130 -20.53 12.56 -7.80
N VAL A 131 -20.40 13.15 -6.62
CA VAL A 131 -19.31 14.09 -6.28
C VAL A 131 -18.35 13.45 -5.30
N GLU A 132 -17.11 13.21 -5.73
CA GLU A 132 -16.03 12.84 -4.81
C GLU A 132 -15.51 14.10 -4.11
N PRO A 133 -15.73 14.25 -2.78
CA PRO A 133 -15.55 15.53 -2.09
C PRO A 133 -14.09 15.92 -1.85
N GLY A 134 -13.15 14.96 -1.93
CA GLY A 134 -11.73 15.18 -1.68
C GLY A 134 -10.96 15.59 -2.93
N VAL A 135 -10.39 16.80 -2.92
CA VAL A 135 -9.54 17.33 -3.98
C VAL A 135 -8.09 17.39 -3.46
N PRO A 136 -7.28 16.35 -3.71
CA PRO A 136 -5.88 16.32 -3.31
C PRO A 136 -5.01 17.27 -4.16
N CYS A 137 -3.80 17.59 -3.71
CA CYS A 137 -2.88 18.45 -4.47
C CYS A 137 -2.39 17.81 -5.78
N GLY A 138 -2.43 16.47 -5.87
CA GLY A 138 -2.07 15.73 -7.07
C GLY A 138 -0.57 15.59 -7.32
N THR A 139 0.28 16.24 -6.53
CA THR A 139 1.74 16.31 -6.76
C THR A 139 2.56 15.73 -5.61
N CYS A 140 2.01 15.62 -4.39
CA CYS A 140 2.74 15.06 -3.25
C CYS A 140 2.94 13.54 -3.39
N PHE A 141 3.90 12.99 -2.65
CA PHE A 141 4.26 11.57 -2.76
C PHE A 141 3.08 10.62 -2.45
N LEU A 142 2.13 11.03 -1.61
CA LEU A 142 0.93 10.25 -1.29
C LEU A 142 -0.03 10.22 -2.48
N CYS A 143 -0.25 11.37 -3.14
CA CYS A 143 -1.01 11.45 -4.38
C CYS A 143 -0.38 10.58 -5.48
N MET A 144 0.94 10.70 -5.67
CA MET A 144 1.67 9.97 -6.70
C MET A 144 1.71 8.45 -6.44
N LYS A 145 1.58 8.01 -5.18
CA LYS A 145 1.42 6.59 -4.79
C LYS A 145 -0.02 6.08 -4.88
N GLY A 146 -0.97 6.88 -5.37
CA GLY A 146 -2.39 6.53 -5.40
C GLY A 146 -3.08 6.58 -4.03
N ARG A 147 -2.41 7.07 -2.99
CA ARG A 147 -2.95 7.26 -1.63
C ARG A 147 -3.37 8.71 -1.39
N TYR A 148 -4.06 9.28 -2.37
CA TYR A 148 -4.40 10.69 -2.39
C TYR A 148 -5.33 11.13 -1.24
N ASN A 149 -6.02 10.17 -0.61
CA ASN A 149 -6.81 10.37 0.60
C ASN A 149 -5.99 10.80 1.83
N LEU A 150 -4.68 10.59 1.79
CA LEU A 150 -3.75 10.99 2.84
C LEU A 150 -2.99 12.28 2.50
N CYS A 151 -3.34 12.96 1.41
CA CYS A 151 -2.71 14.23 1.04
C CYS A 151 -2.91 15.27 2.16
N ASP A 152 -1.82 15.83 2.69
CA ASP A 152 -1.87 16.87 3.73
C ASP A 152 -2.60 18.14 3.24
N ASP A 153 -2.43 18.47 1.96
CA ASP A 153 -3.07 19.63 1.31
C ASP A 153 -4.44 19.29 0.68
N VAL A 154 -5.10 18.20 1.12
CA VAL A 154 -6.40 17.83 0.57
C VAL A 154 -7.45 18.89 0.88
N LYS A 155 -8.08 19.42 -0.15
CA LYS A 155 -9.25 20.29 -0.02
C LYS A 155 -10.49 19.42 0.02
N PHE A 156 -11.15 19.34 1.18
CA PHE A 156 -12.30 18.45 1.34
C PHE A 156 -13.60 19.26 1.49
N SER A 157 -14.55 19.03 0.59
CA SER A 157 -15.87 19.65 0.62
C SER A 157 -16.51 19.50 2.02
N GLY A 158 -16.99 20.59 2.61
CA GLY A 158 -17.67 20.57 3.92
C GLY A 158 -16.73 20.76 5.12
N VAL A 159 -15.42 20.83 4.90
CA VAL A 159 -14.40 21.06 5.93
C VAL A 159 -13.79 22.44 5.70
N TYR A 160 -13.84 23.31 6.71
CA TYR A 160 -13.29 24.66 6.60
C TYR A 160 -11.81 24.66 6.14
N PRO A 161 -11.41 25.54 5.21
CA PRO A 161 -12.18 26.61 4.57
C PRO A 161 -12.91 26.20 3.26
N HIS A 162 -13.06 24.91 2.99
CA HIS A 162 -13.58 24.39 1.73
C HIS A 162 -15.08 24.08 1.78
N HIS A 163 -15.86 24.96 1.17
CA HIS A 163 -17.32 24.87 1.16
C HIS A 163 -17.90 23.57 0.60
N GLY A 164 -18.87 23.04 1.34
CA GLY A 164 -19.58 21.78 1.13
C GLY A 164 -20.65 21.78 0.05
N SER A 165 -21.49 20.75 0.06
CA SER A 165 -22.54 20.48 -0.93
C SER A 165 -23.97 20.73 -0.42
N LEU A 166 -24.19 21.17 0.82
CA LEU A 166 -25.49 21.68 1.28
C LEU A 166 -25.75 23.09 0.73
N GLN A 167 -25.74 23.19 -0.59
CA GLN A 167 -26.04 24.38 -1.37
C GLN A 167 -26.66 23.95 -2.71
N ARG A 168 -27.44 24.83 -3.36
CA ARG A 168 -28.14 24.49 -4.60
C ARG A 168 -27.20 24.29 -5.79
N PHE A 169 -26.19 25.14 -5.90
CA PHE A 169 -25.19 25.11 -6.97
C PHE A 169 -23.78 25.04 -6.41
N LYS A 170 -22.95 24.15 -6.94
CA LYS A 170 -21.56 23.97 -6.52
C LYS A 170 -20.65 23.83 -7.73
N VAL A 171 -19.54 24.57 -7.73
CA VAL A 171 -18.42 24.32 -8.64
C VAL A 171 -17.49 23.28 -8.00
N HIS A 172 -17.06 22.31 -8.79
CA HIS A 172 -16.10 21.29 -8.36
C HIS A 172 -15.19 20.87 -9.53
N PRO A 173 -13.94 20.47 -9.28
CA PRO A 173 -13.05 20.01 -10.36
C PRO A 173 -13.61 18.76 -11.05
N ALA A 174 -13.67 18.79 -12.39
CA ALA A 174 -14.26 17.73 -13.21
C ALA A 174 -13.59 16.36 -12.98
N LYS A 175 -12.31 16.36 -12.61
CA LYS A 175 -11.53 15.15 -12.31
C LYS A 175 -12.12 14.30 -11.18
N TRP A 176 -12.83 14.92 -10.23
CA TRP A 176 -13.38 14.27 -9.03
C TRP A 176 -14.89 14.10 -9.12
N ILE A 177 -15.40 14.01 -10.34
CA ILE A 177 -16.81 13.85 -10.64
C ILE A 177 -16.98 12.53 -11.39
N HIS A 178 -18.00 11.79 -11.02
CA HIS A 178 -18.24 10.45 -11.55
C HIS A 178 -19.62 10.41 -12.20
N LYS A 179 -19.70 10.08 -13.49
CA LYS A 179 -21.02 9.85 -14.15
C LYS A 179 -21.68 8.64 -13.53
N ILE A 180 -22.97 8.77 -13.21
CA ILE A 180 -23.79 7.64 -12.75
C ILE A 180 -24.79 7.27 -13.85
N PRO A 181 -25.04 5.97 -14.07
CA PRO A 181 -25.96 5.52 -15.11
C PRO A 181 -27.42 5.83 -14.75
N ASP A 182 -28.30 5.78 -15.76
CA ASP A 182 -29.71 6.07 -15.54
C ASP A 182 -30.41 5.10 -14.57
N THR A 183 -29.89 3.88 -14.49
CA THR A 183 -30.35 2.83 -13.57
C THR A 183 -30.06 3.12 -12.10
N MET A 184 -29.15 4.05 -11.78
CA MET A 184 -28.89 4.48 -10.40
C MET A 184 -29.67 5.74 -10.06
N THR A 185 -30.25 5.82 -8.86
CA THR A 185 -30.90 7.05 -8.37
C THR A 185 -29.86 8.10 -7.93
N LEU A 186 -30.25 9.37 -7.85
CA LEU A 186 -29.37 10.41 -7.32
C LEU A 186 -29.08 10.20 -5.82
N SER A 187 -30.01 9.63 -5.06
CA SER A 187 -29.78 9.24 -3.67
C SER A 187 -28.72 8.14 -3.56
N GLN A 188 -28.74 7.14 -4.45
CA GLN A 188 -27.65 6.16 -4.55
C GLN A 188 -26.33 6.81 -4.94
N GLY A 189 -26.36 7.81 -5.83
CA GLY A 189 -25.19 8.63 -6.14
C GLY A 189 -24.62 9.33 -4.90
N ALA A 190 -25.44 9.93 -4.05
CA ALA A 190 -25.01 10.54 -2.79
C ALA A 190 -24.44 9.50 -1.81
N LEU A 191 -25.07 8.32 -1.73
CA LEU A 191 -24.62 7.19 -0.89
C LEU A 191 -23.29 6.56 -1.34
N LEU A 192 -22.75 6.93 -2.52
CA LEU A 192 -21.42 6.49 -2.94
C LEU A 192 -20.31 7.00 -2.02
N GLU A 193 -20.50 8.15 -1.36
CA GLU A 193 -19.54 8.70 -0.40
C GLU A 193 -19.38 7.75 0.81
N PRO A 194 -20.44 7.45 1.59
CA PRO A 194 -20.30 6.55 2.73
C PRO A 194 -20.05 5.09 2.30
N LEU A 195 -20.50 4.67 1.11
CA LEU A 195 -20.11 3.38 0.52
C LEU A 195 -18.61 3.34 0.22
N SER A 196 -18.02 4.42 -0.26
CA SER A 196 -16.59 4.50 -0.54
C SER A 196 -15.74 4.33 0.72
N VAL A 197 -16.19 4.87 1.86
CA VAL A 197 -15.55 4.64 3.17
C VAL A 197 -15.47 3.14 3.47
N VAL A 198 -16.58 2.42 3.28
CA VAL A 198 -16.67 0.97 3.52
C VAL A 198 -15.84 0.18 2.51
N ILE A 199 -15.90 0.51 1.20
CA ILE A 199 -15.10 -0.16 0.17
C ILE A 199 -13.60 0.01 0.48
N HIS A 200 -13.17 1.20 0.90
CA HIS A 200 -11.78 1.43 1.28
C HIS A 200 -11.40 0.63 2.54
N GLY A 201 -12.28 0.58 3.55
CA GLY A 201 -12.14 -0.29 4.72
C GLY A 201 -11.94 -1.75 4.34
N ILE A 202 -12.82 -2.29 3.49
CA ILE A 202 -12.74 -3.67 2.99
C ILE A 202 -11.48 -3.90 2.17
N SER A 203 -11.07 -2.97 1.31
CA SER A 203 -9.84 -3.11 0.50
C SER A 203 -8.57 -3.23 1.35
N ARG A 204 -8.65 -2.79 2.61
CA ARG A 204 -7.55 -2.84 3.57
C ARG A 204 -7.68 -3.97 4.59
N SER A 205 -8.79 -4.71 4.59
CA SER A 205 -9.03 -5.87 5.44
C SER A 205 -9.17 -7.16 4.61
N HIS A 206 -9.00 -8.32 5.25
CA HIS A 206 -9.11 -9.61 4.60
C HIS A 206 -10.54 -10.15 4.65
N LEU A 207 -11.39 -9.68 3.74
CA LEU A 207 -12.73 -10.20 3.59
C LEU A 207 -12.76 -11.35 2.56
N SER A 208 -12.99 -12.57 3.03
CA SER A 208 -12.90 -13.79 2.21
C SER A 208 -14.26 -14.49 2.07
N LEU A 209 -14.51 -15.04 0.88
CA LEU A 209 -15.71 -15.83 0.58
C LEU A 209 -15.82 -17.01 1.57
N GLY A 210 -16.98 -17.15 2.20
CA GLY A 210 -17.27 -18.23 3.16
C GLY A 210 -16.52 -18.14 4.49
N ARG A 211 -15.89 -17.00 4.81
CA ARG A 211 -15.28 -16.74 6.11
C ARG A 211 -16.14 -15.78 6.94
N GLY A 212 -16.14 -15.99 8.25
CA GLY A 212 -16.93 -15.22 9.19
C GLY A 212 -16.45 -13.78 9.36
N VAL A 213 -17.40 -12.85 9.52
CA VAL A 213 -17.13 -11.42 9.75
C VAL A 213 -18.06 -10.85 10.82
N VAL A 214 -17.54 -9.92 11.62
CA VAL A 214 -18.33 -9.13 12.56
C VAL A 214 -18.32 -7.67 12.13
N VAL A 215 -19.48 -7.03 12.16
CA VAL A 215 -19.63 -5.58 11.99
C VAL A 215 -20.03 -4.99 13.33
N CYS A 216 -19.21 -4.08 13.87
CA CYS A 216 -19.52 -3.42 15.14
C CYS A 216 -20.19 -2.07 14.88
N GLY A 217 -21.40 -1.89 15.41
CA GLY A 217 -22.26 -0.75 15.18
C GLY A 217 -23.26 -0.97 14.04
N ALA A 218 -24.53 -0.65 14.28
CA ALA A 218 -25.63 -0.67 13.32
C ALA A 218 -26.11 0.76 12.98
N GLY A 219 -25.18 1.72 12.99
CA GLY A 219 -25.37 3.03 12.36
C GLY A 219 -25.19 2.96 10.82
N PRO A 220 -25.31 4.08 10.10
CA PRO A 220 -25.25 4.09 8.63
C PRO A 220 -24.01 3.39 8.04
N ILE A 221 -22.81 3.71 8.53
CA ILE A 221 -21.56 3.07 8.08
C ILE A 221 -21.58 1.56 8.36
N GLY A 222 -22.07 1.14 9.53
CA GLY A 222 -22.18 -0.26 9.90
C GLY A 222 -23.20 -1.02 9.04
N LEU A 223 -24.33 -0.42 8.69
CA LEU A 223 -25.33 -1.02 7.82
C LEU A 223 -24.82 -1.16 6.38
N ILE A 224 -24.07 -0.18 5.88
CA ILE A 224 -23.39 -0.27 4.58
C ILE A 224 -22.30 -1.35 4.63
N ALA A 225 -21.51 -1.42 5.70
CA ALA A 225 -20.51 -2.47 5.92
C ALA A 225 -21.15 -3.87 5.99
N LEU A 226 -22.34 -4.00 6.60
CA LEU A 226 -23.11 -5.23 6.63
C LEU A 226 -23.56 -5.67 5.23
N ALA A 227 -24.10 -4.75 4.43
CA ALA A 227 -24.49 -5.04 3.05
C ALA A 227 -23.27 -5.41 2.19
N ALA A 228 -22.17 -4.67 2.30
CA ALA A 228 -20.92 -4.95 1.59
C ALA A 228 -20.29 -6.29 2.01
N ALA A 229 -20.34 -6.61 3.30
CA ALA A 229 -19.91 -7.91 3.83
C ALA A 229 -20.74 -9.06 3.26
N ARG A 230 -22.06 -8.87 3.11
CA ARG A 230 -22.90 -9.85 2.45
C ARG A 230 -22.55 -9.99 0.97
N ALA A 231 -22.34 -8.89 0.27
CA ALA A 231 -22.00 -8.88 -1.15
C ALA A 231 -20.66 -9.57 -1.45
N SER A 232 -19.68 -9.53 -0.54
CA SER A 232 -18.41 -10.23 -0.70
C SER A 232 -18.53 -11.77 -0.56
N GLY A 233 -19.69 -12.27 -0.14
CA GLY A 233 -19.92 -13.67 0.17
C GLY A 233 -19.37 -14.11 1.54
N ALA A 234 -19.07 -13.18 2.44
CA ALA A 234 -18.72 -13.52 3.81
C ALA A 234 -19.90 -14.21 4.51
N TYR A 235 -19.62 -15.26 5.28
CA TYR A 235 -20.62 -15.99 6.06
C TYR A 235 -19.94 -16.88 7.12
N PRO A 236 -20.47 -16.99 8.35
CA PRO A 236 -21.61 -16.24 8.88
C PRO A 236 -21.27 -14.76 9.13
N ILE A 237 -22.30 -13.91 9.21
CA ILE A 237 -22.15 -12.46 9.46
C ILE A 237 -22.87 -12.12 10.76
N VAL A 238 -22.18 -11.44 11.68
CA VAL A 238 -22.79 -10.90 12.90
C VAL A 238 -22.68 -9.38 12.90
N ILE A 239 -23.77 -8.68 13.24
CA ILE A 239 -23.75 -7.24 13.52
C ILE A 239 -24.04 -6.98 14.98
N THR A 240 -23.31 -6.04 15.59
CA THR A 240 -23.48 -5.66 16.99
C THR A 240 -23.91 -4.21 17.14
N ASP A 241 -24.71 -3.89 18.15
CA ASP A 241 -25.07 -2.53 18.55
C ASP A 241 -25.58 -2.56 20.00
N LEU A 242 -25.70 -1.38 20.63
CA LEU A 242 -26.34 -1.24 21.94
C LEU A 242 -27.87 -1.21 21.80
N GLU A 243 -28.37 -0.66 20.68
CA GLU A 243 -29.76 -0.32 20.46
C GLU A 243 -30.52 -1.46 19.75
N PRO A 244 -31.52 -2.11 20.40
CA PRO A 244 -32.28 -3.20 19.80
C PRO A 244 -32.99 -2.83 18.51
N SER A 245 -33.50 -1.59 18.40
CA SER A 245 -34.24 -1.14 17.22
C SER A 245 -33.35 -1.08 15.97
N ARG A 246 -32.07 -0.70 16.12
CA ARG A 246 -31.08 -0.71 15.03
C ARG A 246 -30.71 -2.13 14.61
N LEU A 247 -30.59 -3.05 15.56
CA LEU A 247 -30.35 -4.47 15.27
C LEU A 247 -31.53 -5.11 14.54
N ALA A 248 -32.76 -4.78 14.94
CA ALA A 248 -33.96 -5.25 14.25
C ALA A 248 -33.98 -4.76 12.79
N PHE A 249 -33.66 -3.49 12.55
CA PHE A 249 -33.52 -2.97 11.19
C PHE A 249 -32.40 -3.66 10.41
N ALA A 250 -31.24 -3.89 11.03
CA ALA A 250 -30.12 -4.59 10.37
C ALA A 250 -30.52 -6.01 9.92
N LYS A 251 -31.29 -6.72 10.74
CA LYS A 251 -31.86 -8.04 10.41
C LYS A 251 -32.89 -7.99 9.30
N GLU A 252 -33.72 -6.95 9.24
CA GLU A 252 -34.64 -6.75 8.12
C GLU A 252 -33.89 -6.41 6.82
N PHE A 253 -32.84 -5.59 6.93
CA PHE A 253 -32.05 -5.11 5.81
C PHE A 253 -31.20 -6.23 5.18
N VAL A 254 -30.55 -7.06 6.01
CA VAL A 254 -29.75 -8.21 5.57
C VAL A 254 -30.22 -9.47 6.32
N PRO A 255 -31.25 -10.20 5.82
CA PRO A 255 -31.90 -11.29 6.54
C PRO A 255 -30.99 -12.43 7.02
N CYS A 256 -29.88 -12.68 6.34
CA CYS A 256 -28.94 -13.73 6.70
C CYS A 256 -27.98 -13.33 7.84
N CYS A 257 -27.95 -12.08 8.28
CA CYS A 257 -27.09 -11.66 9.39
C CYS A 257 -27.63 -12.18 10.72
N GLN A 258 -26.73 -12.45 11.66
CA GLN A 258 -27.06 -12.62 13.06
C GLN A 258 -26.87 -11.27 13.78
N THR A 259 -27.61 -11.03 14.85
CA THR A 259 -27.54 -9.78 15.62
C THR A 259 -27.10 -10.09 17.04
N TYR A 260 -26.25 -9.25 17.61
CA TYR A 260 -25.86 -9.33 19.01
C TYR A 260 -26.00 -7.97 19.69
N GLN A 261 -26.84 -7.89 20.72
CA GLN A 261 -26.93 -6.68 21.54
C GLN A 261 -25.76 -6.65 22.52
N VAL A 262 -24.91 -5.64 22.40
CA VAL A 262 -23.75 -5.47 23.28
C VAL A 262 -24.24 -5.16 24.69
N ARG A 263 -23.73 -5.93 25.65
CA ARG A 263 -24.07 -5.81 27.06
C ARG A 263 -23.06 -4.93 27.77
N GLN A 264 -23.55 -3.87 28.43
CA GLN A 264 -22.71 -2.90 29.15
C GLN A 264 -22.43 -3.30 30.61
N ASP A 265 -23.18 -4.29 31.13
CA ASP A 265 -23.05 -4.86 32.47
C ASP A 265 -21.91 -5.90 32.58
N ILE A 266 -21.30 -6.27 31.46
CA ILE A 266 -20.23 -7.26 31.39
C ILE A 266 -19.01 -6.73 30.64
N ASP A 267 -17.86 -7.38 30.84
CA ASP A 267 -16.61 -6.91 30.26
C ASP A 267 -16.46 -7.22 28.76
N ALA A 268 -15.36 -6.74 28.19
CA ALA A 268 -15.05 -6.91 26.78
C ALA A 268 -14.80 -8.38 26.38
N GLN A 269 -14.21 -9.19 27.26
CA GLN A 269 -13.91 -10.60 26.99
C GLN A 269 -15.17 -11.46 27.04
N GLU A 270 -16.08 -11.17 27.98
CA GLU A 270 -17.36 -11.86 28.09
C GLU A 270 -18.27 -11.55 26.89
N ASN A 271 -18.33 -10.29 26.43
CA ASN A 271 -19.02 -9.93 25.20
C ASN A 271 -18.39 -10.66 24.00
N ALA A 272 -17.05 -10.66 23.91
CA ALA A 272 -16.34 -11.31 22.83
C ALA A 272 -16.59 -12.83 22.79
N LYS A 273 -16.61 -13.50 23.94
CA LYS A 273 -16.91 -14.93 24.06
C LYS A 273 -18.31 -15.25 23.55
N ALA A 274 -19.31 -14.45 23.94
CA ALA A 274 -20.68 -14.63 23.48
C ALA A 274 -20.81 -14.40 21.96
N ILE A 275 -20.13 -13.39 21.41
CA ILE A 275 -20.14 -13.13 19.97
C ILE A 275 -19.44 -14.26 19.21
N ARG A 276 -18.29 -14.74 19.69
CA ARG A 276 -17.56 -15.86 19.06
C ARG A 276 -18.39 -17.15 19.02
N SER A 277 -19.22 -17.42 20.03
CA SER A 277 -20.10 -18.59 20.02
C SER A 277 -21.16 -18.59 18.91
N LEU A 278 -21.42 -17.45 18.26
CA LEU A 278 -22.30 -17.37 17.09
C LEU A 278 -21.65 -17.90 15.79
N PHE A 279 -20.33 -18.12 15.82
CA PHE A 279 -19.55 -18.66 14.70
C PHE A 279 -19.18 -20.12 14.94
N GLY A 280 -18.86 -20.49 16.18
CA GLY A 280 -18.44 -21.82 16.57
C GLY A 280 -17.65 -21.81 17.88
N ASN A 281 -17.05 -22.96 18.23
CA ASN A 281 -16.33 -23.12 19.50
C ASN A 281 -14.81 -23.22 19.30
N THR A 282 -14.33 -23.17 18.06
CA THR A 282 -12.91 -23.27 17.73
C THR A 282 -12.32 -21.94 17.24
N GLU A 283 -11.00 -21.79 17.35
CA GLU A 283 -10.27 -20.64 16.80
C GLU A 283 -10.38 -20.54 15.28
N TYR A 284 -10.61 -21.67 14.60
CA TYR A 284 -10.74 -21.72 13.14
C TYR A 284 -12.07 -21.12 12.66
N GLU A 285 -13.13 -21.25 13.46
CA GLU A 285 -14.47 -20.73 13.16
C GLU A 285 -14.60 -19.25 13.51
N ALA A 286 -13.76 -18.74 14.42
CA ALA A 286 -13.75 -17.35 14.82
C ALA A 286 -13.57 -16.40 13.60
N PRO A 287 -14.21 -15.23 13.62
CA PRO A 287 -14.21 -14.29 12.50
C PRO A 287 -12.79 -13.80 12.19
N GLU A 288 -12.46 -13.82 10.91
CA GLU A 288 -11.14 -13.40 10.41
C GLU A 288 -11.00 -11.90 10.27
N THR A 289 -12.13 -11.24 10.02
CA THR A 289 -12.20 -9.80 9.86
C THR A 289 -13.28 -9.23 10.75
N ILE A 290 -12.95 -8.13 11.42
CA ILE A 290 -13.89 -7.29 12.13
C ILE A 290 -13.93 -5.92 11.45
N LEU A 291 -15.12 -5.44 11.12
CA LEU A 291 -15.37 -4.10 10.60
C LEU A 291 -15.93 -3.25 11.76
N GLU A 292 -15.05 -2.55 12.46
CA GLU A 292 -15.38 -1.73 13.63
C GLU A 292 -15.87 -0.36 13.17
N CYS A 293 -17.19 -0.11 13.25
CA CYS A 293 -17.83 1.08 12.70
C CYS A 293 -18.33 2.06 13.77
N THR A 294 -17.97 1.87 15.04
CA THR A 294 -18.39 2.76 16.13
C THR A 294 -17.33 3.80 16.49
N GLY A 295 -16.03 3.45 16.42
CA GLY A 295 -14.94 4.27 16.94
C GLY A 295 -14.90 4.37 18.47
N VAL A 296 -15.77 3.64 19.18
CA VAL A 296 -15.86 3.67 20.64
C VAL A 296 -14.82 2.72 21.22
N GLU A 297 -14.01 3.21 22.16
CA GLU A 297 -12.91 2.44 22.77
C GLU A 297 -13.36 1.06 23.28
N SER A 298 -14.48 0.98 24.01
CA SER A 298 -14.99 -0.29 24.52
C SER A 298 -15.33 -1.28 23.39
N SER A 299 -15.91 -0.79 22.28
CA SER A 299 -16.20 -1.61 21.10
C SER A 299 -14.91 -2.11 20.43
N VAL A 300 -13.91 -1.24 20.25
CA VAL A 300 -12.59 -1.61 19.68
C VAL A 300 -11.88 -2.64 20.56
N VAL A 301 -11.93 -2.47 21.88
CA VAL A 301 -11.35 -3.43 22.84
C VAL A 301 -12.08 -4.78 22.78
N THR A 302 -13.41 -4.79 22.78
CA THR A 302 -14.20 -6.01 22.58
C THR A 302 -13.86 -6.66 21.24
N ALA A 303 -13.77 -5.89 20.16
CA ALA A 303 -13.43 -6.37 18.82
C ALA A 303 -12.05 -7.05 18.76
N ALA A 304 -11.06 -6.55 19.51
CA ALA A 304 -9.75 -7.18 19.64
C ALA A 304 -9.82 -8.58 20.29
N TYR A 305 -10.79 -8.82 21.18
CA TYR A 305 -11.03 -10.14 21.77
C TYR A 305 -11.93 -11.04 20.89
N ILE A 306 -12.73 -10.45 20.00
CA ILE A 306 -13.57 -11.21 19.06
C ILE A 306 -12.73 -11.84 17.95
N VAL A 307 -11.86 -11.05 17.32
CA VAL A 307 -11.12 -11.45 16.11
C VAL A 307 -10.26 -12.70 16.38
N ARG A 308 -10.18 -13.57 15.36
CA ARG A 308 -9.28 -14.72 15.43
C ARG A 308 -7.80 -14.29 15.48
N LYS A 309 -6.95 -15.18 16.00
CA LYS A 309 -5.49 -15.03 15.91
C LYS A 309 -5.03 -14.90 14.45
N GLY A 310 -4.17 -13.93 14.17
CA GLY A 310 -3.71 -13.56 12.83
C GLY A 310 -4.73 -12.77 11.99
N GLY A 311 -5.90 -12.43 12.56
CA GLY A 311 -6.98 -11.75 11.86
C GLY A 311 -6.84 -10.22 11.79
N ASP A 312 -7.79 -9.60 11.10
CA ASP A 312 -7.84 -8.16 10.86
C ASP A 312 -8.93 -7.48 11.71
N LEU A 313 -8.51 -6.49 12.49
CA LEU A 313 -9.40 -5.54 13.14
C LEU A 313 -9.35 -4.22 12.37
N MET A 314 -10.34 -3.96 11.52
CA MET A 314 -10.45 -2.75 10.71
C MET A 314 -11.31 -1.70 11.42
N VAL A 315 -10.68 -0.66 11.95
CA VAL A 315 -11.36 0.48 12.56
C VAL A 315 -11.73 1.50 11.48
N ILE A 316 -13.02 1.57 11.20
CA ILE A 316 -13.70 2.48 10.26
C ILE A 316 -14.31 3.66 11.01
N GLY A 317 -14.88 3.40 12.20
CA GLY A 317 -15.50 4.42 13.03
C GLY A 317 -14.51 5.44 13.56
N VAL A 318 -14.96 6.69 13.68
CA VAL A 318 -14.15 7.79 14.22
C VAL A 318 -14.33 7.86 15.73
N GLY A 319 -13.22 7.72 16.45
CA GLY A 319 -13.19 7.71 17.91
C GLY A 319 -12.62 8.97 18.54
N LYS A 320 -12.37 8.87 19.85
CA LYS A 320 -11.55 9.86 20.57
C LYS A 320 -10.13 9.86 20.03
N SER A 321 -9.43 10.99 20.19
CA SER A 321 -8.03 11.12 19.76
C SER A 321 -7.06 10.13 20.41
N ILE A 322 -7.42 9.59 21.58
CA ILE A 322 -6.62 8.62 22.33
C ILE A 322 -7.52 7.49 22.82
N MET A 323 -7.05 6.25 22.65
CA MET A 323 -7.60 5.05 23.28
C MET A 323 -6.55 4.47 24.24
N ASN A 324 -6.83 4.51 25.53
CA ASN A 324 -5.89 4.11 26.59
C ASN A 324 -5.99 2.62 26.93
N ASN A 325 -7.13 1.99 26.66
CA ASN A 325 -7.43 0.64 27.15
C ASN A 325 -7.24 -0.46 26.08
N LEU A 326 -6.48 -0.19 25.01
CA LEU A 326 -6.20 -1.22 24.00
C LEU A 326 -5.44 -2.40 24.62
N PRO A 327 -5.88 -3.65 24.41
CA PRO A 327 -5.30 -4.82 25.06
C PRO A 327 -4.00 -5.26 24.35
N PHE A 328 -2.94 -4.47 24.55
CA PHE A 328 -1.67 -4.59 23.82
C PHE A 328 -1.11 -6.01 23.78
N MET A 329 -0.99 -6.67 24.94
CA MET A 329 -0.40 -8.02 25.00
C MET A 329 -1.26 -9.06 24.29
N HIS A 330 -2.59 -8.93 24.33
CA HIS A 330 -3.49 -9.82 23.59
C HIS A 330 -3.32 -9.63 22.08
N ILE A 331 -3.35 -8.38 21.60
CA ILE A 331 -3.16 -8.05 20.18
C ILE A 331 -1.79 -8.55 19.68
N SER A 332 -0.73 -8.31 20.47
CA SER A 332 0.64 -8.70 20.11
C SER A 332 0.82 -10.21 20.06
N LEU A 333 0.38 -10.95 21.09
CA LEU A 333 0.57 -12.41 21.14
C LEU A 333 -0.33 -13.16 20.16
N ALA A 334 -1.45 -12.56 19.76
CA ALA A 334 -2.37 -13.12 18.78
C ALA A 334 -2.06 -12.69 17.34
N GLU A 335 -1.03 -11.87 17.11
CA GLU A 335 -0.68 -11.31 15.79
C GLU A 335 -1.87 -10.63 15.10
N ILE A 336 -2.69 -9.90 15.87
CA ILE A 336 -3.87 -9.22 15.33
C ILE A 336 -3.44 -7.96 14.58
N ASN A 337 -3.87 -7.83 13.33
CA ASN A 337 -3.64 -6.62 12.55
C ASN A 337 -4.68 -5.55 12.93
N LEU A 338 -4.28 -4.61 13.79
CA LEU A 338 -5.07 -3.40 14.04
C LEU A 338 -4.85 -2.38 12.93
N LYS A 339 -5.88 -2.12 12.13
CA LYS A 339 -5.82 -1.27 10.94
C LYS A 339 -6.85 -0.13 11.05
N PHE A 340 -6.54 0.98 10.39
CA PHE A 340 -7.39 2.18 10.34
C PHE A 340 -7.56 2.67 8.91
N ILE A 341 -8.61 3.42 8.64
CA ILE A 341 -8.78 4.17 7.40
C ILE A 341 -8.86 5.68 7.63
N ASN A 342 -8.62 6.43 6.57
CA ASN A 342 -8.97 7.85 6.49
C ASN A 342 -9.71 8.04 5.16
N ARG A 343 -11.04 8.14 5.23
CA ARG A 343 -11.91 8.29 4.05
C ARG A 343 -11.68 7.14 3.05
N TYR A 344 -11.26 7.46 1.83
CA TYR A 344 -11.16 6.51 0.72
C TYR A 344 -10.27 7.04 -0.42
N ALA A 345 -9.67 6.13 -1.18
CA ALA A 345 -9.01 6.42 -2.45
C ALA A 345 -9.36 5.30 -3.45
N ASP A 346 -9.64 5.67 -4.70
CA ASP A 346 -9.94 4.77 -5.82
C ASP A 346 -11.12 3.81 -5.58
N THR A 347 -12.26 4.36 -5.13
CA THR A 347 -13.44 3.57 -4.74
C THR A 347 -14.69 3.85 -5.58
N TRP A 348 -14.80 5.05 -6.15
CA TRP A 348 -16.03 5.53 -6.78
C TRP A 348 -16.49 4.70 -7.98
N PRO A 349 -15.62 4.36 -8.96
CA PRO A 349 -16.00 3.47 -10.05
C PRO A 349 -16.48 2.09 -9.57
N ALA A 350 -15.81 1.53 -8.56
CA ALA A 350 -16.20 0.24 -7.98
C ALA A 350 -17.56 0.32 -7.26
N GLY A 351 -17.81 1.40 -6.52
CA GLY A 351 -19.10 1.67 -5.87
C GLY A 351 -20.24 1.81 -6.88
N ILE A 352 -20.00 2.51 -8.00
CA ILE A 352 -20.97 2.65 -9.09
C ILE A 352 -21.30 1.28 -9.67
N CYS A 353 -20.29 0.45 -9.96
CA CYS A 353 -20.51 -0.92 -10.45
C CYS A 353 -21.30 -1.77 -9.44
N ALA A 354 -21.01 -1.65 -8.14
CA ALA A 354 -21.70 -2.42 -7.12
C ALA A 354 -23.20 -2.05 -7.01
N LEU A 355 -23.53 -0.76 -7.08
CA LEU A 355 -24.93 -0.29 -7.03
C LEU A 355 -25.65 -0.55 -8.35
N SER A 356 -25.10 -0.10 -9.48
CA SER A 356 -25.74 -0.24 -10.79
C SER A 356 -25.86 -1.70 -11.26
N GLY A 357 -24.93 -2.57 -10.85
CA GLY A 357 -24.96 -4.00 -11.13
C GLY A 357 -25.89 -4.79 -10.21
N GLY A 358 -26.54 -4.15 -9.23
CA GLY A 358 -27.45 -4.80 -8.28
C GLY A 358 -26.75 -5.69 -7.25
N VAL A 359 -25.43 -5.57 -7.10
CA VAL A 359 -24.66 -6.28 -6.06
C VAL A 359 -24.99 -5.72 -4.67
N LEU A 360 -25.23 -4.40 -4.59
CA LEU A 360 -25.68 -3.70 -3.39
C LEU A 360 -26.95 -2.90 -3.68
N ASN A 361 -27.87 -2.89 -2.71
CA ASN A 361 -28.99 -1.96 -2.67
C ASN A 361 -29.01 -1.27 -1.31
N LEU A 362 -28.84 0.05 -1.31
CA LEU A 362 -28.76 0.89 -0.10
C LEU A 362 -29.99 1.79 0.07
N ASP A 363 -31.03 1.66 -0.76
CA ASP A 363 -32.17 2.59 -0.79
C ASP A 363 -32.90 2.66 0.57
N LYS A 364 -32.97 1.51 1.26
CA LYS A 364 -33.59 1.41 2.60
C LYS A 364 -32.87 2.23 3.67
N LEU A 365 -31.64 2.70 3.43
CA LEU A 365 -30.91 3.55 4.37
C LEU A 365 -31.38 5.01 4.34
N VAL A 366 -32.08 5.43 3.27
CA VAL A 366 -32.70 6.75 3.19
C VAL A 366 -34.03 6.72 3.96
N THR A 367 -34.01 7.18 5.20
CA THR A 367 -35.21 7.15 6.07
C THR A 367 -36.05 8.42 5.97
N HIS A 368 -35.43 9.56 5.66
CA HIS A 368 -36.08 10.87 5.57
C HIS A 368 -35.50 11.67 4.41
N THR A 369 -36.28 12.61 3.88
CA THR A 369 -35.83 13.56 2.86
C THR A 369 -36.41 14.92 3.17
N PHE A 370 -35.58 15.96 3.06
CA PHE A 370 -35.97 17.34 3.31
C PHE A 370 -35.56 18.21 2.12
N PRO A 371 -36.37 19.22 1.75
CA PRO A 371 -35.90 20.27 0.86
C PRO A 371 -34.79 21.08 1.55
N LEU A 372 -33.89 21.69 0.75
CA LEU A 372 -32.72 22.43 1.26
C LEU A 372 -33.12 23.60 2.18
N GLU A 373 -34.28 24.21 1.94
CA GLU A 373 -34.87 25.28 2.75
C GLU A 373 -35.21 24.81 4.18
N ARG A 374 -35.30 23.50 4.41
CA ARG A 374 -35.50 22.87 5.71
C ARG A 374 -34.26 22.14 6.22
N ALA A 375 -33.07 22.47 5.72
CA ALA A 375 -31.84 21.79 6.13
C ALA A 375 -31.53 21.93 7.64
N ILE A 376 -31.95 23.03 8.29
CA ILE A 376 -31.81 23.17 9.76
C ILE A 376 -32.66 22.12 10.49
N ASP A 377 -33.88 21.84 10.02
CA ASP A 377 -34.73 20.81 10.62
C ASP A 377 -34.12 19.42 10.44
N ALA A 378 -33.55 19.16 9.25
CA ALA A 378 -32.85 17.91 8.96
C ALA A 378 -31.63 17.71 9.89
N MET A 379 -30.80 18.75 10.07
CA MET A 379 -29.67 18.71 11.00
C MET A 379 -30.10 18.44 12.44
N LYS A 380 -31.20 19.07 12.89
CA LYS A 380 -31.76 18.83 14.23
C LYS A 380 -32.20 17.39 14.40
N LEU A 381 -32.97 16.86 13.43
CA LEU A 381 -33.40 15.44 13.43
C LEU A 381 -32.20 14.49 13.48
N CYS A 382 -31.16 14.74 12.67
CA CYS A 382 -29.94 13.94 12.68
C CYS A 382 -29.11 14.07 13.96
N SER A 383 -29.19 15.20 14.67
CA SER A 383 -28.47 15.45 15.91
C SER A 383 -29.17 14.91 17.17
N ASP A 384 -30.46 14.61 17.08
CA ASP A 384 -31.24 14.10 18.19
C ASP A 384 -30.99 12.59 18.36
N SER A 385 -30.01 12.26 19.19
CA SER A 385 -29.67 10.87 19.56
C SER A 385 -30.72 10.19 20.46
N THR A 386 -31.68 10.96 20.96
CA THR A 386 -32.85 10.49 21.70
C THR A 386 -34.06 10.80 20.84
N GLY A 387 -34.56 9.85 20.04
CA GLY A 387 -35.78 10.08 19.29
C GLY A 387 -36.91 10.48 20.25
N SER A 388 -37.31 11.76 20.25
CA SER A 388 -38.64 12.17 20.68
C SER A 388 -39.10 13.53 20.13
N GLY A 389 -39.73 13.50 18.94
CA GLY A 389 -41.13 13.94 18.93
C GLY A 389 -41.92 13.06 19.92
N PRO A 390 -43.02 13.55 20.53
CA PRO A 390 -43.51 13.12 21.86
C PRO A 390 -43.25 11.64 22.23
N ARG A 391 -42.61 11.22 23.35
CA ARG A 391 -42.12 11.76 24.67
C ARG A 391 -41.21 10.66 25.35
N PRO A 392 -40.76 10.68 26.64
CA PRO A 392 -40.11 11.68 27.55
C PRO A 392 -38.90 11.17 28.45
N ASN A 393 -38.03 12.11 28.89
CA ASN A 393 -37.25 12.24 30.17
C ASN A 393 -36.16 11.24 30.68
N PHE A 394 -34.86 11.65 30.71
CA PHE A 394 -34.02 12.05 31.90
C PHE A 394 -32.47 11.99 31.68
N ASN A 395 -31.76 13.10 32.01
CA ASN A 395 -30.33 13.39 32.40
C ASN A 395 -29.23 12.31 32.22
N GLY A 396 -28.04 12.51 31.63
CA GLY A 396 -26.98 13.55 31.69
C GLY A 396 -25.62 12.80 31.50
N GLY A 397 -24.46 13.30 31.04
CA GLY A 397 -23.94 14.65 30.79
C GLY A 397 -22.67 14.63 29.88
N HIS A 398 -22.11 15.82 29.69
CA HIS A 398 -21.20 16.28 28.63
C HIS A 398 -19.70 15.90 28.80
N PRO A 399 -18.87 16.05 27.73
CA PRO A 399 -17.46 15.71 27.64
C PRO A 399 -16.52 16.91 27.85
N GLY A 400 -15.27 16.62 28.22
CA GLY A 400 -14.10 17.49 28.16
C GLY A 400 -12.88 16.60 28.45
N GLY A 401 -11.67 16.79 27.95
CA GLY A 401 -10.97 17.82 27.20
C GLY A 401 -9.49 17.39 27.25
N ALA A 402 -8.74 17.64 26.17
CA ALA A 402 -7.39 17.13 25.93
C ALA A 402 -6.26 17.97 26.58
N MET A 403 -5.08 17.34 26.76
CA MET A 403 -3.70 17.90 26.68
C MET A 403 -2.76 16.69 26.46
N GLY A 404 -1.66 16.65 25.69
CA GLY A 404 -0.86 17.55 24.84
C GLY A 404 0.30 16.68 24.27
N MET A 405 0.59 16.74 22.97
CA MET A 405 1.75 17.39 22.33
C MET A 405 3.08 16.55 22.24
N PRO A 406 3.93 16.80 21.23
CA PRO A 406 4.70 15.82 20.44
C PRO A 406 6.23 15.96 20.58
N ALA A 407 6.98 14.85 20.45
CA ALA A 407 8.42 14.87 20.12
C ALA A 407 8.91 13.44 19.81
N ILE A 408 9.97 13.33 18.98
CA ILE A 408 10.90 12.18 18.76
C ILE A 408 10.86 11.49 17.36
N GLY A 409 9.89 11.76 16.48
CA GLY A 409 9.83 11.08 15.16
C GLY A 409 10.59 11.72 13.99
N ALA A 410 11.07 12.96 14.11
CA ALA A 410 11.50 13.77 12.95
C ALA A 410 13.02 13.82 12.71
N ALA A 411 13.85 13.13 13.51
CA ALA A 411 15.30 13.35 13.52
C ALA A 411 16.14 12.43 12.61
N LEU A 412 15.57 11.40 11.96
CA LEU A 412 16.35 10.49 11.10
C LEU A 412 16.00 10.51 9.61
N TRP A 413 14.91 11.18 9.21
CA TRP A 413 14.52 11.27 7.79
C TRP A 413 15.27 12.39 7.03
N LYS A 414 15.85 13.36 7.74
CA LYS A 414 16.38 14.59 7.13
C LYS A 414 17.81 14.45 6.55
N TYR A 415 18.47 13.30 6.65
CA TYR A 415 19.91 13.18 6.30
C TYR A 415 20.29 12.15 5.23
N ALA A 416 19.34 11.48 4.56
CA ALA A 416 19.72 10.39 3.63
C ALA A 416 19.36 10.56 2.14
N MET A 417 18.54 11.54 1.71
CA MET A 417 18.20 11.67 0.28
C MET A 417 18.01 13.15 -0.12
N HIS A 418 19.11 13.86 -0.33
CA HIS A 418 19.10 15.13 -1.09
C HIS A 418 18.98 14.84 -2.59
N GLY A 419 17.85 14.29 -3.02
CA GLY A 419 17.54 14.04 -4.43
C GLY A 419 16.11 14.47 -4.75
N SER A 420 15.90 15.06 -5.92
CA SER A 420 14.56 15.30 -6.47
C SER A 420 13.92 13.99 -6.91
N TYR A 421 12.62 13.83 -6.66
CA TYR A 421 11.82 12.73 -7.24
C TYR A 421 11.25 13.08 -8.62
N ASP A 422 11.54 14.27 -9.16
CA ASP A 422 11.27 14.60 -10.55
C ASP A 422 12.23 13.79 -11.45
N GLY A 423 11.73 12.74 -12.11
CA GLY A 423 12.52 11.95 -13.05
C GLY A 423 12.08 10.50 -13.24
N ARG A 424 12.97 9.69 -13.83
CA ARG A 424 12.77 8.26 -14.15
C ARG A 424 13.07 7.35 -12.94
N TYR A 425 12.40 7.57 -11.81
CA TYR A 425 12.58 6.77 -10.59
C TYR A 425 11.27 6.09 -10.18
N MET A 426 11.29 4.77 -10.01
CA MET A 426 10.15 3.97 -9.56
C MET A 426 10.47 3.31 -8.22
N HIS A 427 9.60 3.50 -7.22
CA HIS A 427 9.78 2.94 -5.89
C HIS A 427 9.02 1.62 -5.72
N TYR A 428 9.75 0.52 -5.55
CA TYR A 428 9.16 -0.81 -5.48
C TYR A 428 8.78 -1.28 -4.07
N GLY A 429 9.39 -0.73 -3.01
CA GLY A 429 9.29 -1.27 -1.64
C GLY A 429 9.98 -2.63 -1.53
N ILE A 430 9.63 -3.43 -0.51
CA ILE A 430 10.18 -4.79 -0.27
C ILE A 430 9.44 -5.79 -1.18
N ARG A 431 9.73 -5.73 -2.49
CA ARG A 431 9.06 -6.53 -3.54
C ARG A 431 10.01 -6.85 -4.69
N GLU A 432 11.14 -7.48 -4.39
CA GLU A 432 12.24 -7.71 -5.33
C GLU A 432 11.83 -8.53 -6.57
N HIS A 433 10.94 -9.51 -6.40
CA HIS A 433 10.39 -10.27 -7.53
C HIS A 433 9.62 -9.36 -8.51
N ALA A 434 8.77 -8.48 -7.98
CA ALA A 434 8.01 -7.53 -8.79
C ALA A 434 8.94 -6.48 -9.41
N MET A 435 9.93 -5.98 -8.66
CA MET A 435 10.94 -5.05 -9.15
C MET A 435 11.66 -5.60 -10.38
N ALA A 436 12.19 -6.83 -10.30
CA ALA A 436 12.87 -7.47 -11.43
C ALA A 436 11.90 -7.73 -12.60
N SER A 437 10.67 -8.17 -12.33
CA SER A 437 9.67 -8.46 -13.37
C SER A 437 9.19 -7.21 -14.10
N ILE A 438 9.01 -6.09 -13.40
CA ILE A 438 8.67 -4.79 -13.99
C ILE A 438 9.83 -4.28 -14.83
N ALA A 439 11.07 -4.38 -14.34
CA ALA A 439 12.26 -4.04 -15.11
C ALA A 439 12.36 -4.85 -16.40
N ASN A 440 12.04 -6.15 -16.36
CA ASN A 440 11.96 -6.99 -17.57
C ASN A 440 10.93 -6.44 -18.55
N GLY A 441 9.72 -6.11 -18.08
CA GLY A 441 8.67 -5.52 -18.92
C GLY A 441 9.10 -4.22 -19.59
N ILE A 442 9.76 -3.33 -18.84
CA ILE A 442 10.27 -2.05 -19.36
C ILE A 442 11.37 -2.29 -20.42
N ALA A 443 12.33 -3.18 -20.14
CA ALA A 443 13.39 -3.52 -21.09
C ALA A 443 12.87 -4.21 -22.35
N ALA A 444 11.77 -4.97 -22.23
CA ALA A 444 11.17 -5.72 -23.33
C ALA A 444 10.25 -4.89 -24.23
N TYR A 445 9.65 -3.80 -23.71
CA TYR A 445 8.66 -2.98 -24.45
C TYR A 445 9.15 -2.52 -25.83
N ASN A 446 10.35 -1.95 -25.88
CA ASN A 446 11.09 -1.67 -27.12
C ASN A 446 12.60 -1.65 -26.82
N ARG A 447 13.31 -2.72 -27.16
CA ARG A 447 14.70 -2.94 -26.75
C ARG A 447 15.59 -1.75 -27.11
N GLY A 448 16.39 -1.29 -26.14
CA GLY A 448 17.29 -0.14 -26.29
C GLY A 448 16.63 1.23 -26.06
N SER A 449 15.31 1.32 -25.92
CA SER A 449 14.64 2.58 -25.57
C SER A 449 14.85 2.96 -24.11
N PHE A 450 14.85 1.96 -23.23
CA PHE A 450 15.02 2.13 -21.80
C PHE A 450 16.08 1.15 -21.30
N ILE A 451 16.93 1.62 -20.39
CA ILE A 451 17.86 0.78 -19.63
C ILE A 451 17.40 0.85 -18.17
N PRO A 452 16.61 -0.14 -17.71
CA PRO A 452 16.20 -0.17 -16.32
C PRO A 452 17.41 -0.36 -15.41
N VAL A 453 17.54 0.53 -14.43
CA VAL A 453 18.49 0.39 -13.33
C VAL A 453 17.67 0.21 -12.05
N ILE A 454 17.79 -0.94 -11.42
CA ILE A 454 17.06 -1.30 -10.20
C ILE A 454 18.03 -1.65 -9.08
N SER A 455 17.64 -1.44 -7.82
CA SER A 455 18.54 -1.62 -6.68
C SER A 455 17.83 -2.29 -5.50
N SER A 456 18.51 -3.24 -4.85
CA SER A 456 18.12 -3.79 -3.54
C SER A 456 19.35 -4.32 -2.80
N PHE A 457 19.17 -4.89 -1.61
CA PHE A 457 20.24 -5.56 -0.86
C PHE A 457 20.56 -6.88 -1.53
N PHE A 458 21.83 -7.27 -1.60
CA PHE A 458 22.24 -8.45 -2.36
C PHE A 458 21.52 -9.69 -1.85
N MET A 459 21.38 -9.87 -0.53
CA MET A 459 20.61 -10.98 0.02
C MET A 459 19.15 -11.05 -0.45
N PHE A 460 18.49 -9.89 -0.66
CA PHE A 460 17.11 -9.87 -1.16
C PHE A 460 17.01 -10.17 -2.66
N TYR A 461 18.13 -10.20 -3.38
CA TYR A 461 18.13 -10.81 -4.71
C TYR A 461 17.79 -12.30 -4.66
N LEU A 462 17.84 -12.98 -3.51
CA LEU A 462 17.24 -14.32 -3.40
C LEU A 462 15.74 -14.31 -3.76
N TYR A 463 14.99 -13.30 -3.31
CA TYR A 463 13.58 -13.10 -3.69
C TYR A 463 13.42 -12.62 -5.14
N ALA A 464 14.40 -11.87 -5.66
CA ALA A 464 14.41 -11.41 -7.06
C ALA A 464 14.70 -12.53 -8.07
N ALA A 465 15.29 -13.65 -7.63
CA ALA A 465 15.96 -14.62 -8.49
C ALA A 465 15.12 -15.11 -9.67
N PRO A 466 13.82 -15.44 -9.53
CA PRO A 466 13.01 -15.82 -10.68
C PRO A 466 12.86 -14.70 -11.72
N GLY A 467 12.71 -13.45 -11.28
CA GLY A 467 12.61 -12.29 -12.16
C GLY A 467 13.92 -11.98 -12.87
N VAL A 468 15.05 -12.02 -12.16
CA VAL A 468 16.40 -11.87 -12.74
C VAL A 468 16.65 -12.95 -13.78
N ARG A 469 16.30 -14.21 -13.46
CA ARG A 469 16.43 -15.36 -14.37
C ARG A 469 15.63 -15.14 -15.65
N MET A 470 14.41 -14.58 -15.56
CA MET A 470 13.63 -14.26 -16.75
C MET A 470 14.29 -13.18 -17.60
N GLY A 471 14.90 -12.16 -17.00
CA GLY A 471 15.67 -11.15 -17.74
C GLY A 471 16.85 -11.74 -18.53
N GLY A 472 17.61 -12.64 -17.88
CA GLY A 472 18.68 -13.40 -18.53
C GLY A 472 18.17 -14.31 -19.66
N LEU A 473 17.08 -15.06 -19.42
CA LEU A 473 16.46 -15.95 -20.41
C LEU A 473 15.95 -15.19 -21.64
N GLN A 474 15.46 -13.97 -21.45
CA GLN A 474 14.90 -13.12 -22.52
C GLN A 474 15.96 -12.26 -23.21
N GLU A 475 17.23 -12.35 -22.83
CA GLU A 475 18.33 -11.51 -23.34
C GLU A 475 18.06 -10.00 -23.19
N LEU A 476 17.56 -9.59 -22.03
CA LEU A 476 17.22 -8.19 -21.74
C LEU A 476 18.40 -7.45 -21.14
N GLN A 477 18.58 -6.17 -21.51
CA GLN A 477 19.56 -5.29 -20.90
C GLN A 477 18.97 -4.63 -19.65
N ILE A 478 19.36 -5.12 -18.47
CA ILE A 478 18.91 -4.62 -17.17
C ILE A 478 20.12 -4.52 -16.24
N ILE A 479 20.22 -3.41 -15.51
CA ILE A 479 21.29 -3.19 -14.54
C ILE A 479 20.70 -3.33 -13.13
N HIS A 480 21.12 -4.38 -12.44
CA HIS A 480 20.75 -4.69 -11.08
C HIS A 480 21.87 -4.24 -10.13
N ILE A 481 21.61 -3.26 -9.28
CA ILE A 481 22.52 -2.83 -8.22
C ILE A 481 22.19 -3.66 -6.98
N ALA A 482 23.12 -4.54 -6.61
CA ALA A 482 23.03 -5.39 -5.43
C ALA A 482 23.93 -4.81 -4.34
N THR A 483 23.34 -3.97 -3.50
CA THR A 483 24.07 -3.31 -2.38
C THR A 483 24.30 -4.28 -1.23
N HIS A 484 25.07 -3.91 -0.21
CA HIS A 484 25.26 -4.73 1.01
C HIS A 484 26.05 -6.03 0.76
N ASP A 485 26.90 -6.05 -0.26
CA ASP A 485 28.00 -7.02 -0.36
C ASP A 485 29.00 -6.73 0.78
N SER A 486 29.47 -7.62 1.63
CA SER A 486 29.48 -9.07 1.68
C SER A 486 29.05 -9.47 3.10
N ILE A 487 29.79 -10.32 3.80
CA ILE A 487 29.49 -10.71 5.18
C ILE A 487 29.73 -9.58 6.20
N GLY A 488 30.27 -8.44 5.79
CA GLY A 488 30.48 -7.27 6.64
C GLY A 488 29.19 -6.64 7.21
N THR A 489 28.02 -7.14 6.80
CA THR A 489 26.67 -6.71 7.25
C THR A 489 26.14 -7.53 8.44
N GLY A 490 27.01 -8.15 9.23
CA GLY A 490 26.59 -8.98 10.37
C GLY A 490 25.78 -8.23 11.44
N GLU A 491 25.83 -6.90 11.48
CA GLU A 491 24.97 -6.05 12.33
C GLU A 491 23.48 -6.18 11.98
N ASP A 492 23.17 -6.50 10.73
CA ASP A 492 21.80 -6.76 10.25
C ASP A 492 21.39 -8.24 10.51
N GLY A 493 22.28 -9.05 11.10
CA GLY A 493 22.07 -10.45 11.43
C GLY A 493 22.48 -11.44 10.34
N PRO A 494 22.58 -12.74 10.67
CA PRO A 494 23.08 -13.78 9.76
C PRO A 494 22.19 -13.99 8.53
N THR A 495 20.93 -13.56 8.59
CA THR A 495 19.99 -13.62 7.48
C THR A 495 20.28 -12.60 6.37
N HIS A 496 21.18 -11.64 6.59
CA HIS A 496 21.57 -10.61 5.61
C HIS A 496 22.93 -10.86 4.96
N GLN A 497 23.59 -11.98 5.29
CA GLN A 497 24.90 -12.36 4.76
C GLN A 497 24.73 -13.43 3.66
N PRO A 498 24.94 -13.09 2.37
CA PRO A 498 24.47 -13.90 1.23
C PRO A 498 25.48 -14.97 0.78
N VAL A 499 25.84 -15.86 1.71
CA VAL A 499 26.96 -16.83 1.59
C VAL A 499 26.95 -17.64 0.28
N GLU A 500 25.77 -18.09 -0.16
CA GLU A 500 25.58 -18.96 -1.31
C GLU A 500 25.14 -18.23 -2.59
N LEU A 501 24.70 -16.97 -2.47
CA LEU A 501 23.92 -16.32 -3.52
C LEU A 501 24.75 -15.94 -4.75
N ALA A 502 26.04 -15.63 -4.56
CA ALA A 502 26.96 -15.37 -5.67
C ALA A 502 27.12 -16.60 -6.59
N ALA A 503 27.09 -17.81 -6.03
CA ALA A 503 27.18 -19.05 -6.82
C ALA A 503 25.94 -19.24 -7.69
N LEU A 504 24.74 -18.94 -7.17
CA LEU A 504 23.50 -18.94 -7.95
C LEU A 504 23.62 -18.04 -9.18
N TYR A 505 24.05 -16.78 -8.99
CA TYR A 505 24.11 -15.81 -10.08
C TYR A 505 25.24 -16.04 -11.06
N ARG A 506 26.39 -16.57 -10.62
CA ARG A 506 27.47 -17.03 -11.53
C ARG A 506 27.05 -18.22 -12.38
N ALA A 507 26.16 -19.07 -11.88
CA ALA A 507 25.66 -20.23 -12.61
C ALA A 507 24.55 -19.87 -13.61
N MET A 508 23.91 -18.69 -13.49
CA MET A 508 22.85 -18.29 -14.41
C MET A 508 23.43 -17.97 -15.81
N PRO A 509 22.94 -18.61 -16.88
CA PRO A 509 23.33 -18.24 -18.23
C PRO A 509 22.93 -16.81 -18.56
N ASN A 510 23.73 -16.17 -19.41
CA ASN A 510 23.42 -14.84 -19.97
C ASN A 510 23.28 -13.72 -18.91
N LEU A 511 23.89 -13.88 -17.73
CA LEU A 511 23.86 -12.90 -16.63
C LEU A 511 25.28 -12.52 -16.16
N LEU A 512 25.65 -11.26 -16.32
CA LEU A 512 26.93 -10.76 -15.81
C LEU A 512 26.82 -10.45 -14.33
N TYR A 513 27.33 -11.31 -13.46
CA TYR A 513 27.52 -11.00 -12.04
C TYR A 513 28.93 -10.41 -11.82
N ILE A 514 28.99 -9.14 -11.41
CA ILE A 514 30.23 -8.36 -11.29
C ILE A 514 30.38 -7.87 -9.85
N ARG A 515 31.47 -8.28 -9.17
CA ARG A 515 31.84 -7.83 -7.82
C ARG A 515 33.07 -6.90 -7.87
N PRO A 516 32.90 -5.58 -8.08
CA PRO A 516 34.01 -4.62 -8.07
C PRO A 516 34.64 -4.47 -6.68
N CYS A 517 35.96 -4.29 -6.62
CA CYS A 517 36.68 -4.07 -5.37
C CYS A 517 36.76 -2.61 -4.91
N ASP A 518 36.56 -1.65 -5.82
CA ASP A 518 36.63 -0.23 -5.50
C ASP A 518 35.83 0.63 -6.52
N SER A 519 35.99 1.96 -6.46
CA SER A 519 35.25 2.88 -7.33
C SER A 519 35.63 2.78 -8.80
N GLU A 520 36.89 2.45 -9.13
CA GLU A 520 37.35 2.30 -10.51
C GLU A 520 36.73 1.03 -11.13
N GLU A 521 36.75 -0.10 -10.41
CA GLU A 521 36.06 -1.29 -10.91
C GLU A 521 34.54 -1.12 -10.95
N THR A 522 33.96 -0.36 -10.02
CA THR A 522 32.52 -0.03 -10.05
C THR A 522 32.17 0.76 -11.30
N ALA A 523 32.97 1.77 -11.66
CA ALA A 523 32.82 2.50 -12.92
C ALA A 523 32.99 1.57 -14.13
N GLY A 524 33.96 0.66 -14.08
CA GLY A 524 34.16 -0.37 -15.10
C GLY A 524 32.95 -1.31 -15.26
N ALA A 525 32.33 -1.72 -14.16
CA ALA A 525 31.15 -2.57 -14.15
C ALA A 525 29.96 -1.88 -14.82
N PHE A 526 29.74 -0.59 -14.57
CA PHE A 526 28.72 0.19 -15.28
C PHE A 526 29.02 0.30 -16.78
N ILE A 527 30.28 0.55 -17.17
CA ILE A 527 30.66 0.60 -18.59
C ILE A 527 30.37 -0.73 -19.29
N VAL A 528 30.67 -1.86 -18.64
CA VAL A 528 30.33 -3.20 -19.12
C VAL A 528 28.81 -3.34 -19.25
N ALA A 529 28.06 -3.06 -18.19
CA ALA A 529 26.60 -3.22 -18.14
C ALA A 529 25.89 -2.42 -19.23
N LEU A 530 26.32 -1.18 -19.47
CA LEU A 530 25.79 -0.31 -20.52
C LEU A 530 26.08 -0.82 -21.94
N LYS A 531 27.17 -1.57 -22.12
CA LYS A 531 27.52 -2.18 -23.42
C LYS A 531 26.92 -3.58 -23.62
N ALA A 532 26.50 -4.24 -22.55
CA ALA A 532 25.97 -5.59 -22.58
C ALA A 532 24.48 -5.59 -22.97
N THR A 533 24.17 -5.19 -24.21
CA THR A 533 22.79 -4.96 -24.69
C THR A 533 21.92 -6.22 -24.79
N LYS A 534 22.49 -7.40 -24.53
CA LYS A 534 21.81 -8.70 -24.54
C LYS A 534 21.94 -9.46 -23.21
N ASN A 535 22.49 -8.83 -22.18
CA ASN A 535 22.73 -9.46 -20.89
C ASN A 535 22.13 -8.61 -19.77
N SER A 536 21.45 -9.26 -18.83
CA SER A 536 21.24 -8.67 -17.53
C SER A 536 22.59 -8.60 -16.81
N THR A 537 22.80 -7.57 -16.00
CA THR A 537 24.02 -7.39 -15.22
C THR A 537 23.67 -7.12 -13.77
N ILE A 538 24.24 -7.89 -12.83
CA ILE A 538 24.24 -7.57 -11.40
C ILE A 538 25.60 -6.97 -11.06
N ILE A 539 25.58 -5.74 -10.55
CA ILE A 539 26.75 -5.08 -9.96
C ILE A 539 26.57 -5.17 -8.44
N SER A 540 27.40 -5.99 -7.80
CA SER A 540 27.36 -6.24 -6.36
C SER A 540 28.35 -5.34 -5.63
N THR A 541 27.85 -4.42 -4.83
CA THR A 541 28.64 -3.35 -4.22
C THR A 541 28.60 -3.40 -2.71
N SER A 542 29.72 -3.07 -2.08
CA SER A 542 29.78 -3.06 -0.63
C SER A 542 29.02 -1.92 0.01
N ARG A 543 28.48 -2.18 1.22
CA ARG A 543 27.98 -1.12 2.11
C ARG A 543 29.13 -0.40 2.81
N GLN A 544 30.20 -1.12 3.13
CA GLN A 544 31.34 -0.58 3.87
C GLN A 544 32.24 0.25 2.94
N ASN A 545 32.93 1.23 3.52
CA ASN A 545 33.96 1.99 2.80
C ASN A 545 35.11 1.05 2.43
N LEU A 546 35.36 0.92 1.13
CA LEU A 546 36.48 0.15 0.60
C LEU A 546 37.68 1.05 0.35
N ARG A 547 38.88 0.51 0.58
CA ARG A 547 40.13 1.16 0.19
C ARG A 547 40.14 1.35 -1.32
N GLN A 548 40.55 2.53 -1.76
CA GLN A 548 40.73 2.84 -3.18
C GLN A 548 42.17 2.52 -3.57
N TRP A 549 42.35 1.86 -4.71
CA TRP A 549 43.66 1.35 -5.12
C TRP A 549 44.15 2.03 -6.38
N THR A 550 45.43 2.38 -6.41
CA THR A 550 46.06 2.96 -7.61
C THR A 550 46.23 1.95 -8.74
N GLU A 551 46.26 0.67 -8.39
CA GLU A 551 46.41 -0.46 -9.30
C GLU A 551 45.10 -0.84 -10.00
N SER A 552 43.96 -0.42 -9.43
CA SER A 552 42.63 -0.66 -9.99
C SER A 552 42.40 0.11 -11.29
N ARG A 553 41.71 -0.51 -12.25
CA ARG A 553 41.50 0.06 -13.59
C ARG A 553 40.11 -0.25 -14.11
N ARG A 554 39.27 0.78 -14.30
CA ARG A 554 37.92 0.64 -14.90
C ARG A 554 37.90 -0.13 -16.22
N HIS A 555 38.91 0.06 -17.06
CA HIS A 555 38.97 -0.56 -18.39
C HIS A 555 39.33 -2.04 -18.36
N ALA A 556 39.82 -2.54 -17.22
CA ALA A 556 40.20 -3.93 -17.06
C ALA A 556 39.00 -4.84 -16.73
N VAL A 557 37.92 -4.29 -16.16
CA VAL A 557 36.72 -5.05 -15.75
C VAL A 557 36.10 -5.83 -16.91
N LYS A 558 36.15 -5.30 -18.14
CA LYS A 558 35.63 -5.97 -19.34
C LYS A 558 36.29 -7.32 -19.64
N PHE A 559 37.49 -7.57 -19.10
CA PHE A 559 38.19 -8.83 -19.25
C PHE A 559 37.81 -9.86 -18.18
N GLY A 560 36.97 -9.50 -17.20
CA GLY A 560 36.48 -10.36 -16.13
C GLY A 560 37.48 -10.68 -15.02
N ALA A 561 38.77 -10.77 -15.37
CA ALA A 561 39.89 -10.79 -14.43
C ALA A 561 41.13 -10.13 -15.06
N CYS A 562 41.94 -9.48 -14.23
CA CYS A 562 43.19 -8.86 -14.64
C CYS A 562 44.25 -8.91 -13.55
N VAL A 563 45.51 -8.80 -13.96
CA VAL A 563 46.62 -8.66 -13.02
C VAL A 563 46.51 -7.32 -12.31
N PHE A 564 46.46 -7.36 -10.98
CA PHE A 564 46.36 -6.20 -10.12
C PHE A 564 47.74 -5.78 -9.62
N ARG A 565 48.54 -6.74 -9.14
CA ARG A 565 49.96 -6.58 -8.86
C ARG A 565 50.74 -7.70 -9.52
N GLU A 566 51.71 -7.34 -10.35
CA GLU A 566 52.51 -8.28 -11.11
C GLU A 566 53.86 -8.53 -10.41
N SER A 567 54.32 -9.78 -10.46
CA SER A 567 55.66 -10.17 -10.05
C SER A 567 56.10 -11.36 -10.91
N ASP A 568 57.20 -11.18 -11.64
CA ASP A 568 57.64 -12.17 -12.63
C ASP A 568 57.98 -13.52 -11.98
N ASN A 569 58.60 -13.49 -10.80
CA ASN A 569 59.02 -14.65 -10.02
C ASN A 569 58.03 -15.02 -8.91
N ALA A 570 56.75 -14.67 -9.06
CA ALA A 570 55.73 -15.00 -8.07
C ALA A 570 55.68 -16.51 -7.80
N GLN A 571 55.69 -16.88 -6.53
CA GLN A 571 55.53 -18.24 -6.03
C GLN A 571 54.06 -18.62 -5.84
N VAL A 572 53.18 -17.63 -5.61
CA VAL A 572 51.74 -17.82 -5.44
C VAL A 572 50.95 -16.68 -6.06
N THR A 573 49.80 -17.01 -6.63
CA THR A 573 48.80 -16.04 -7.10
C THR A 573 47.69 -15.90 -6.09
N ILE A 574 47.51 -14.72 -5.52
CA ILE A 574 46.32 -14.40 -4.74
C ILE A 574 45.27 -13.79 -5.66
N ILE A 575 44.06 -14.35 -5.62
CA ILE A 575 42.89 -13.85 -6.35
C ILE A 575 41.99 -13.11 -5.36
N GLY A 576 41.89 -11.79 -5.51
CA GLY A 576 40.96 -10.96 -4.75
C GLY A 576 39.65 -10.74 -5.51
N VAL A 577 38.54 -10.74 -4.77
CA VAL A 577 37.19 -10.62 -5.35
C VAL A 577 36.38 -9.61 -4.55
N GLY A 578 35.82 -8.60 -5.22
CA GLY A 578 34.94 -7.62 -4.60
C GLY A 578 35.55 -6.95 -3.37
N ALA A 579 34.72 -6.80 -2.33
CA ALA A 579 35.10 -6.16 -1.06
C ALA A 579 36.28 -6.85 -0.37
N GLU A 580 36.52 -8.14 -0.61
CA GLU A 580 37.60 -8.90 0.03
C GLU A 580 38.99 -8.62 -0.55
N MET A 581 39.10 -7.75 -1.56
CA MET A 581 40.39 -7.33 -2.11
C MET A 581 41.33 -6.73 -1.06
N CYS A 582 40.81 -6.06 -0.03
CA CYS A 582 41.63 -5.55 1.07
C CYS A 582 42.40 -6.67 1.79
N PHE A 583 41.73 -7.78 2.09
CA PHE A 583 42.35 -8.93 2.74
C PHE A 583 43.33 -9.64 1.81
N ALA A 584 43.07 -9.66 0.50
CA ALA A 584 43.99 -10.19 -0.49
C ALA A 584 45.31 -9.41 -0.57
N VAL A 585 45.22 -8.08 -0.53
CA VAL A 585 46.40 -7.21 -0.48
C VAL A 585 47.14 -7.35 0.84
N GLU A 586 46.44 -7.30 1.97
CA GLU A 586 47.06 -7.43 3.30
C GLU A 586 47.77 -8.77 3.47
N ALA A 587 47.16 -9.86 3.00
CA ALA A 587 47.80 -11.18 3.02
C ALA A 587 49.04 -11.23 2.11
N ALA A 588 48.98 -10.62 0.92
CA ALA A 588 50.13 -10.54 0.02
C ALA A 588 51.30 -9.74 0.63
N ASP A 589 51.00 -8.62 1.29
CA ASP A 589 51.99 -7.77 1.94
C ASP A 589 52.67 -8.54 3.10
N GLN A 590 51.91 -9.27 3.92
CA GLN A 590 52.47 -10.11 5.00
C GLN A 590 53.27 -11.31 4.51
N LEU A 591 52.83 -11.97 3.43
CA LEU A 591 53.60 -13.04 2.79
C LEU A 591 54.92 -12.50 2.22
N ALA A 592 54.92 -11.30 1.66
CA ALA A 592 56.13 -10.65 1.16
C ALA A 592 57.12 -10.33 2.29
N GLU A 593 56.64 -9.89 3.45
CA GLU A 593 57.45 -9.73 4.67
C GLU A 593 58.07 -11.05 5.14
N ALA A 594 57.37 -12.17 4.95
CA ALA A 594 57.87 -13.52 5.20
C ALA A 594 58.78 -14.07 4.08
N GLY A 595 59.06 -13.29 3.03
CA GLY A 595 59.95 -13.69 1.93
C GLY A 595 59.27 -14.49 0.81
N VAL A 596 57.94 -14.60 0.82
CA VAL A 596 57.16 -15.26 -0.24
C VAL A 596 56.80 -14.23 -1.32
N VAL A 597 57.19 -14.49 -2.56
CA VAL A 597 56.90 -13.59 -3.68
C VAL A 597 55.46 -13.82 -4.16
N VAL A 598 54.59 -12.82 -3.96
CA VAL A 598 53.17 -12.91 -4.31
C VAL A 598 52.84 -12.05 -5.54
N ARG A 599 51.91 -12.53 -6.37
CA ARG A 599 51.19 -11.71 -7.35
C ARG A 599 49.71 -11.65 -7.01
N ILE A 600 49.03 -10.57 -7.41
CA ILE A 600 47.60 -10.38 -7.15
C ILE A 600 46.84 -10.28 -8.48
N VAL A 601 45.72 -10.99 -8.57
CA VAL A 601 44.75 -10.90 -9.66
C VAL A 601 43.42 -10.38 -9.08
N SER A 602 42.86 -9.35 -9.69
CA SER A 602 41.47 -8.94 -9.44
C SER A 602 40.55 -9.76 -10.33
N PHE A 603 39.49 -10.33 -9.77
CA PHE A 603 38.58 -11.24 -10.49
C PHE A 603 37.09 -10.89 -10.26
N PRO A 604 36.61 -9.75 -10.79
CA PRO A 604 35.24 -9.30 -10.55
C PRO A 604 34.15 -10.12 -11.28
N CYS A 605 34.43 -10.77 -12.42
CA CYS A 605 33.39 -11.45 -13.21
C CYS A 605 33.89 -12.71 -13.95
N GLN A 606 33.38 -13.89 -13.58
CA GLN A 606 33.70 -15.17 -14.21
C GLN A 606 33.28 -15.25 -15.67
N GLN A 607 32.04 -14.86 -15.99
CA GLN A 607 31.51 -15.00 -17.35
C GLN A 607 32.29 -14.17 -18.38
N LEU A 608 32.69 -12.95 -18.04
CA LEU A 608 33.53 -12.12 -18.90
C LEU A 608 34.93 -12.72 -19.10
N PHE A 609 35.49 -13.34 -18.06
CA PHE A 609 36.80 -13.96 -18.14
C PHE A 609 36.78 -15.23 -19.00
N GLU A 610 35.71 -16.02 -18.91
CA GLU A 610 35.50 -17.20 -19.76
C GLU A 610 35.39 -16.86 -21.25
N GLN A 611 34.90 -15.66 -21.58
CA GLN A 611 34.83 -15.15 -22.96
C GLN A 611 36.19 -14.73 -23.53
N GLN A 612 37.22 -14.59 -22.70
CA GLN A 612 38.56 -14.22 -23.17
C GLN A 612 39.28 -15.39 -23.83
N SER A 613 40.28 -15.07 -24.67
CA SER A 613 41.09 -16.10 -25.32
C SER A 613 41.80 -16.99 -24.29
N TRP A 614 42.05 -18.24 -24.67
CA TRP A 614 42.80 -19.18 -23.83
C TRP A 614 44.17 -18.63 -23.43
N ASP A 615 44.86 -17.92 -24.32
CA ASP A 615 46.16 -17.30 -24.03
C ASP A 615 46.05 -16.20 -22.98
N TYR A 616 45.02 -15.35 -23.05
CA TYR A 616 44.78 -14.34 -22.03
C TYR A 616 44.51 -14.99 -20.67
N ARG A 617 43.62 -15.99 -20.64
CA ARG A 617 43.26 -16.70 -19.40
C ARG A 617 44.46 -17.37 -18.75
N ARG A 618 45.29 -18.05 -19.55
CA ARG A 618 46.55 -18.68 -19.09
C ARG A 618 47.56 -17.65 -18.60
N LYS A 619 47.67 -16.50 -19.29
CA LYS A 619 48.57 -15.41 -18.90
C LYS A 619 48.18 -14.82 -17.55
N VAL A 620 46.89 -14.56 -17.32
CA VAL A 620 46.40 -13.92 -16.10
C VAL A 620 46.53 -14.84 -14.88
N LEU A 621 46.08 -16.09 -14.98
CA LEU A 621 46.04 -16.99 -13.82
C LEU A 621 47.35 -17.76 -13.59
N ARG A 622 48.17 -17.96 -14.62
CA ARG A 622 49.35 -18.86 -14.58
C ARG A 622 49.07 -20.24 -13.97
N ARG A 623 47.82 -20.71 -14.10
CA ARG A 623 47.34 -21.95 -13.47
C ARG A 623 48.20 -23.15 -13.92
N GLY A 624 48.57 -24.00 -12.95
CA GLY A 624 49.43 -25.16 -13.17
C GLY A 624 50.93 -24.83 -13.27
N LYS A 625 51.33 -23.55 -13.23
CA LYS A 625 52.74 -23.14 -13.06
C LYS A 625 53.05 -22.77 -11.62
N ILE A 626 52.12 -22.06 -10.98
CA ILE A 626 52.19 -21.64 -9.58
C ILE A 626 50.80 -21.80 -8.95
N PRO A 627 50.71 -22.11 -7.64
CA PRO A 627 49.44 -22.22 -6.94
C PRO A 627 48.66 -20.89 -6.98
N ALA A 628 47.34 -20.99 -7.12
CA ALA A 628 46.42 -19.87 -7.03
C ALA A 628 45.45 -20.06 -5.85
N VAL A 629 45.34 -19.03 -4.99
CA VAL A 629 44.43 -19.03 -3.85
C VAL A 629 43.43 -17.88 -3.99
N VAL A 630 42.14 -18.19 -3.99
CA VAL A 630 41.08 -17.17 -4.01
C VAL A 630 40.67 -16.75 -2.61
N ILE A 631 40.40 -15.46 -2.42
CA ILE A 631 39.87 -14.90 -1.20
C ILE A 631 38.53 -14.27 -1.51
N GLU A 632 37.46 -14.91 -1.06
CA GLU A 632 36.10 -14.45 -1.22
C GLU A 632 35.25 -14.94 -0.05
N ALA A 633 34.50 -14.03 0.59
CA ALA A 633 33.68 -14.34 1.75
C ALA A 633 32.32 -14.98 1.41
N TYR A 634 32.31 -15.88 0.44
CA TYR A 634 31.17 -16.70 0.01
C TYR A 634 31.55 -18.17 -0.09
N ALA A 635 30.59 -19.02 -0.43
CA ALA A 635 30.83 -20.43 -0.70
C ALA A 635 31.83 -20.61 -1.86
N ALA A 636 32.72 -21.59 -1.73
CA ALA A 636 33.81 -21.83 -2.70
C ALA A 636 33.33 -22.33 -4.09
N ASN A 637 32.06 -22.74 -4.21
CA ASN A 637 31.52 -23.35 -5.42
C ASN A 637 31.78 -22.52 -6.70
N GLY A 638 32.42 -23.15 -7.69
CA GLY A 638 32.73 -22.57 -9.00
C GLY A 638 34.18 -22.08 -9.13
N TRP A 639 34.90 -21.92 -8.01
CA TRP A 639 36.29 -21.46 -8.00
C TRP A 639 37.32 -22.53 -8.35
N GLU A 640 36.98 -23.82 -8.27
CA GLU A 640 37.83 -24.94 -8.65
C GLU A 640 38.31 -24.88 -10.12
N ARG A 641 37.67 -24.04 -10.94
CA ARG A 641 38.05 -23.75 -12.33
C ARG A 641 39.18 -22.73 -12.46
N TYR A 642 39.45 -21.94 -11.41
CA TYR A 642 40.31 -20.76 -11.45
C TYR A 642 41.40 -20.74 -10.37
N ALA A 643 41.15 -21.39 -9.23
CA ALA A 643 42.04 -21.45 -8.09
C ALA A 643 42.28 -22.91 -7.67
N ASP A 644 43.39 -23.14 -6.98
CA ASP A 644 43.77 -24.44 -6.41
C ASP A 644 43.32 -24.56 -4.94
N ALA A 645 43.15 -23.41 -4.25
CA ALA A 645 42.57 -23.33 -2.91
C ALA A 645 41.72 -22.07 -2.74
N SER A 646 40.91 -22.03 -1.67
CA SER A 646 40.01 -20.91 -1.39
C SER A 646 39.94 -20.57 0.10
N ILE A 647 40.07 -19.28 0.42
CA ILE A 647 39.61 -18.70 1.68
C ILE A 647 38.15 -18.29 1.49
N SER A 648 37.27 -19.12 2.02
CA SER A 648 35.83 -19.07 1.76
C SER A 648 35.03 -19.45 2.99
N MET A 649 33.74 -19.14 2.95
CA MET A 649 32.80 -19.53 3.99
C MET A 649 32.32 -20.97 3.82
N THR A 650 32.08 -21.64 4.95
CA THR A 650 31.52 -23.01 5.01
C THR A 650 30.32 -23.13 5.96
N SER A 651 29.92 -22.03 6.59
CA SER A 651 28.73 -21.92 7.44
C SER A 651 27.90 -20.72 7.01
N PHE A 652 26.67 -20.63 7.53
CA PHE A 652 25.97 -19.35 7.52
C PHE A 652 26.73 -18.30 8.32
N GLY A 653 26.36 -17.04 8.06
CA GLY A 653 26.90 -15.89 8.73
C GLY A 653 26.60 -15.83 10.23
N LYS A 654 26.98 -14.73 10.88
CA LYS A 654 26.84 -14.50 12.32
C LYS A 654 26.43 -13.04 12.58
N SER A 655 25.55 -12.86 13.57
CA SER A 655 25.17 -11.54 14.06
C SER A 655 26.34 -10.91 14.84
N LEU A 656 27.14 -10.08 14.19
CA LEU A 656 28.32 -9.40 14.75
C LEU A 656 28.57 -8.08 14.00
N PRO A 657 29.15 -7.04 14.64
CA PRO A 657 29.63 -5.86 13.92
C PRO A 657 30.57 -6.26 12.76
N GLY A 658 30.57 -5.51 11.66
CA GLY A 658 31.22 -5.95 10.41
C GLY A 658 32.69 -6.38 10.54
N LYS A 659 33.50 -5.63 11.30
CA LYS A 659 34.90 -5.99 11.57
C LYS A 659 35.02 -7.30 12.34
N ASP A 660 34.19 -7.47 13.38
CA ASP A 660 34.18 -8.66 14.22
C ASP A 660 33.65 -9.87 13.44
N ALA A 661 32.71 -9.68 12.51
CA ALA A 661 32.22 -10.71 11.62
C ALA A 661 33.36 -11.26 10.73
N TYR A 662 34.09 -10.39 10.04
CA TYR A 662 35.24 -10.82 9.22
C TYR A 662 36.30 -11.54 10.07
N GLN A 663 36.67 -10.96 11.22
CA GLN A 663 37.64 -11.58 12.13
C GLN A 663 37.17 -12.97 12.62
N TYR A 664 35.90 -13.10 13.00
CA TYR A 664 35.30 -14.36 13.45
C TYR A 664 35.40 -15.47 12.39
N PHE A 665 35.17 -15.12 11.12
CA PHE A 665 35.29 -16.05 10.00
C PHE A 665 36.73 -16.19 9.45
N GLY A 666 37.70 -15.53 10.08
CA GLY A 666 39.12 -15.63 9.72
C GLY A 666 39.50 -14.84 8.47
N PHE A 667 38.71 -13.83 8.09
CA PHE A 667 39.06 -12.83 7.09
C PHE A 667 39.88 -11.72 7.76
N ASP A 668 41.16 -12.00 7.87
CA ASP A 668 42.19 -11.12 8.40
C ASP A 668 43.48 -11.39 7.61
N GLY A 669 44.20 -10.36 7.21
CA GLY A 669 45.38 -10.51 6.35
C GLY A 669 46.41 -11.50 6.89
N GLY A 670 46.63 -11.54 8.21
CA GLY A 670 47.64 -12.42 8.81
C GLY A 670 47.16 -13.82 9.12
N MET A 671 45.87 -14.00 9.39
CA MET A 671 45.27 -15.34 9.39
C MET A 671 45.29 -15.95 7.99
N ILE A 672 45.01 -15.16 6.96
CA ILE A 672 45.01 -15.60 5.57
C ILE A 672 46.43 -15.91 5.09
N ALA A 673 47.39 -15.01 5.31
CA ALA A 673 48.79 -15.22 4.92
C ALA A 673 49.32 -16.55 5.46
N ARG A 674 49.11 -16.83 6.76
CA ARG A 674 49.49 -18.12 7.37
C ARG A 674 48.80 -19.32 6.74
N LYS A 675 47.52 -19.20 6.33
CA LYS A 675 46.81 -20.29 5.64
C LYS A 675 47.29 -20.51 4.20
N VAL A 676 47.82 -19.48 3.55
CA VAL A 676 48.35 -19.54 2.18
C VAL A 676 49.77 -20.09 2.17
N GLU A 677 50.56 -19.81 3.22
CA GLU A 677 51.93 -20.31 3.38
C GLU A 677 51.99 -21.82 3.68
N ASN A 678 51.05 -22.31 4.50
CA ASN A 678 50.88 -23.74 4.81
C ASN A 678 50.26 -24.51 3.63
#